data_AF-A0A2T9ZQK6-F1
#
_entry.id   AF-A0A2T9ZQK6-F1
#
_cell.length_a   1.000
_cell.length_b   1.000
_cell.length_c   1.000
_cell.angle_alpha   90.00
_cell.angle_beta   90.00
_cell.angle_gamma   90.00
#
_symmetry.space_group_name_H-M   'P 1'
#
loop_
_entity.id
_entity.type
_entity.pdbx_description
1 polymer ?
#
loop_
_entity_poly.entity_id
_entity_poly.type
_entity_poly.pdbx_seq_one_letter_code
_entity_poly.pdbx_strand_id
1 'polypeptide(L)'
;MGHLATSSPCEICHTSTNSWLIVNFIHGEEAFGRCSTCHDGITQTGKHAGHIQTTAECDRCHTSTESWDQVGFDHSEVVPGTCASCHDGVQAPGKHATHIVTNESCDLCHATTASWNVIRFNHDGFETAGVCSTCHDGVRATGKHATHIQTTEQCDICHNSTNNWSDTSFDHSGVETVGLCSTCHDGTTATGKHASHIQTTEQCDTCHSSTNAWNVVTFNHPPDVNGRCSTCHNGIQATGKHGNHLQTNGECDVCHMTTAWNVSNFDHTGITDGCESCHNGVIATGKHGNHIQTTSPCEVCHTTDNWTVSNFNHEGVSGDCESCHNGDIATGKHANHIPTNASCDNCHNTNSWTIDSFNHEGVTGSCHSCHDGVLATGKSDSHVATTAACEGCHTSTASWEEVTFDHSIVTGTCESCHDGVTATGKSADHIETTAPCDNCHISNETWTAVRFDHSGITSGCESCHNGVDAIGKPDDHIPTTEPCENCHNTITWSTGVFDHANVAGACSSCHDGTTATGKPAQHIPTDAQCDSCHTSTINWTLISFNHENFPVSGSCSDCHDGTLATGKHAQHIETTAQCDTCHLSTLVWTDTSFDHSGVNTTGVCSTCHDGTTATGKDPGHLTTTEECDVCHTSTSSWTRVTFDHNSVPTAGVCSSCHNGIQATGKHATHVDTNSQCDVCHTTNSWTVTTFDHSGITDPCESCHDGNTATGKHAAHIPTNSACDVCHTTNDWTMAGFSHAAVVDPCEVCHNGDIATGKSPSHVLTNAPCD
;
A
#
# COMPACT_ATOMS: atom_id res chain seq x y z
N MET A 1 -166.25 -58.92 -9.38
CA MET A 1 -165.08 -59.82 -9.45
C MET A 1 -164.88 -60.37 -8.05
N GLY A 2 -164.95 -61.69 -7.89
CA GLY A 2 -165.23 -62.36 -6.61
C GLY A 2 -164.02 -62.46 -5.69
N HIS A 3 -164.23 -62.18 -4.39
CA HIS A 3 -163.27 -62.44 -3.34
C HIS A 3 -163.07 -63.95 -3.13
N LEU A 4 -161.80 -64.35 -2.96
CA LEU A 4 -161.42 -65.69 -2.53
C LEU A 4 -161.57 -65.81 -1.01
N ALA A 5 -161.98 -66.98 -0.52
CA ALA A 5 -162.04 -67.26 0.91
C ALA A 5 -160.60 -67.28 1.48
N THR A 6 -160.33 -66.45 2.48
CA THR A 6 -159.04 -66.36 3.16
C THR A 6 -159.25 -66.42 4.67
N SER A 7 -158.35 -67.11 5.38
CA SER A 7 -158.28 -67.18 6.84
C SER A 7 -157.49 -66.02 7.46
N SER A 8 -156.92 -65.14 6.64
CA SER A 8 -156.08 -64.03 7.09
C SER A 8 -156.89 -62.74 7.24
N PRO A 9 -156.58 -61.89 8.24
CA PRO A 9 -157.30 -60.63 8.47
C PRO A 9 -157.29 -59.74 7.22
N CYS A 10 -158.45 -59.20 6.83
CA CYS A 10 -158.61 -58.40 5.61
C CYS A 10 -157.69 -57.16 5.56
N GLU A 11 -157.20 -56.69 6.70
CA GLU A 11 -156.30 -55.56 6.89
C GLU A 11 -154.96 -55.71 6.16
N ILE A 12 -154.53 -56.95 5.87
CA ILE A 12 -153.31 -57.23 5.08
C ILE A 12 -153.49 -56.80 3.61
N CYS A 13 -154.72 -56.78 3.12
CA CYS A 13 -155.03 -56.42 1.74
C CYS A 13 -155.83 -55.11 1.62
N HIS A 14 -156.48 -54.65 2.69
CA HIS A 14 -157.38 -53.49 2.68
C HIS A 14 -157.04 -52.48 3.78
N THR A 15 -156.82 -51.22 3.40
CA THR A 15 -156.40 -50.13 4.31
C THR A 15 -157.55 -49.40 5.02
N SER A 16 -158.82 -49.76 4.74
CA SER A 16 -160.00 -49.12 5.35
C SER A 16 -161.25 -50.02 5.26
N THR A 17 -162.01 -50.12 6.34
CA THR A 17 -163.31 -50.85 6.39
C THR A 17 -164.49 -50.04 5.85
N ASN A 18 -164.31 -48.76 5.49
CA ASN A 18 -165.40 -47.88 5.02
C ASN A 18 -165.43 -47.65 3.50
N SER A 19 -164.50 -48.24 2.74
CA SER A 19 -164.51 -48.18 1.28
C SER A 19 -163.68 -49.31 0.66
N TRP A 20 -164.34 -50.42 0.29
CA TRP A 20 -163.71 -51.67 -0.20
C TRP A 20 -163.39 -51.67 -1.70
N LEU A 21 -163.16 -50.51 -2.30
CA LEU A 21 -163.03 -50.35 -3.76
C LEU A 21 -161.58 -50.21 -4.26
N ILE A 22 -160.58 -50.18 -3.38
CA ILE A 22 -159.16 -50.13 -3.78
C ILE A 22 -158.36 -51.10 -2.90
N VAL A 23 -157.74 -52.10 -3.52
CA VAL A 23 -156.58 -52.85 -2.97
C VAL A 23 -155.38 -52.35 -3.74
N ASN A 24 -154.39 -51.77 -3.07
CA ASN A 24 -153.13 -51.39 -3.68
C ASN A 24 -152.00 -52.02 -2.84
N PHE A 25 -151.27 -52.97 -3.41
CA PHE A 25 -150.07 -53.55 -2.79
C PHE A 25 -148.85 -53.02 -3.55
N ILE A 26 -147.95 -52.32 -2.87
CA ILE A 26 -146.70 -51.82 -3.45
C ILE A 26 -145.57 -52.56 -2.74
N HIS A 27 -144.63 -53.13 -3.51
CA HIS A 27 -143.42 -53.75 -2.99
C HIS A 27 -142.51 -52.66 -2.40
N GLY A 28 -142.72 -52.30 -1.13
CA GLY A 28 -141.87 -51.37 -0.39
C GLY A 28 -140.63 -52.06 0.19
N GLU A 29 -139.61 -51.28 0.53
CA GLU A 29 -138.27 -51.71 0.98
C GLU A 29 -138.26 -52.73 2.14
N GLU A 30 -139.36 -52.89 2.88
CA GLU A 30 -139.46 -53.82 4.01
C GLU A 30 -139.61 -55.31 3.62
N ALA A 31 -139.64 -55.65 2.32
CA ALA A 31 -139.81 -57.03 1.83
C ALA A 31 -138.52 -57.73 1.34
N PHE A 32 -137.33 -57.13 1.50
CA PHE A 32 -136.05 -57.75 1.11
C PHE A 32 -135.69 -58.96 1.99
N GLY A 33 -135.29 -60.08 1.37
CA GLY A 33 -134.77 -61.28 2.05
C GLY A 33 -135.80 -62.36 2.43
N ARG A 34 -137.07 -62.22 2.03
CA ARG A 34 -138.13 -63.24 2.27
C ARG A 34 -138.99 -63.51 1.05
N CYS A 35 -138.47 -63.29 -0.16
CA CYS A 35 -139.21 -63.40 -1.42
C CYS A 35 -139.88 -64.77 -1.57
N SER A 36 -139.17 -65.84 -1.20
CA SER A 36 -139.65 -67.23 -1.23
C SER A 36 -140.87 -67.51 -0.36
N THR A 37 -141.18 -66.66 0.63
CA THR A 37 -142.38 -66.82 1.49
C THR A 37 -143.68 -66.40 0.81
N CYS A 38 -143.60 -65.56 -0.24
CA CYS A 38 -144.75 -65.20 -1.08
C CYS A 38 -144.65 -65.85 -2.48
N HIS A 39 -143.43 -65.99 -3.01
CA HIS A 39 -143.12 -66.57 -4.32
C HIS A 39 -142.65 -68.03 -4.21
N ASP A 40 -143.49 -68.86 -3.60
CA ASP A 40 -143.24 -70.29 -3.38
C ASP A 40 -143.68 -71.19 -4.56
N GLY A 41 -144.21 -70.61 -5.62
CA GLY A 41 -144.76 -71.33 -6.77
C GLY A 41 -146.20 -71.82 -6.58
N ILE A 42 -146.82 -71.56 -5.42
CA ILE A 42 -148.24 -71.86 -5.15
C ILE A 42 -149.02 -70.55 -4.98
N THR A 43 -148.53 -69.66 -4.11
CA THR A 43 -149.20 -68.42 -3.71
C THR A 43 -148.97 -67.31 -4.76
N GLN A 44 -147.71 -67.17 -5.18
CA GLN A 44 -147.28 -66.43 -6.37
C GLN A 44 -146.18 -67.23 -7.07
N THR A 45 -145.99 -66.96 -8.36
CA THR A 45 -145.00 -67.65 -9.19
C THR A 45 -143.60 -67.56 -8.58
N GLY A 46 -142.97 -68.71 -8.36
CA GLY A 46 -141.59 -68.87 -7.87
C GLY A 46 -140.60 -69.21 -8.99
N LYS A 47 -139.47 -69.84 -8.64
CA LYS A 47 -138.42 -70.26 -9.61
C LYS A 47 -139.02 -71.16 -10.71
N HIS A 48 -138.78 -70.84 -11.98
CA HIS A 48 -139.30 -71.63 -13.11
C HIS A 48 -138.51 -72.92 -13.34
N ALA A 49 -139.11 -73.88 -14.07
CA ALA A 49 -138.58 -75.24 -14.27
C ALA A 49 -137.21 -75.34 -14.99
N GLY A 50 -136.74 -74.25 -15.59
CA GLY A 50 -135.45 -74.16 -16.28
C GLY A 50 -134.39 -73.37 -15.51
N HIS A 51 -134.69 -72.96 -14.27
CA HIS A 51 -133.76 -72.26 -13.41
C HIS A 51 -132.64 -73.20 -12.95
N ILE A 52 -131.42 -72.67 -12.82
CA ILE A 52 -130.28 -73.44 -12.27
C ILE A 52 -130.65 -74.01 -10.90
N GLN A 53 -130.36 -75.29 -10.66
CA GLN A 53 -130.68 -75.94 -9.39
C GLN A 53 -129.87 -75.29 -8.26
N THR A 54 -130.53 -74.49 -7.42
CA THR A 54 -129.89 -73.78 -6.33
C THR A 54 -130.83 -73.60 -5.14
N THR A 55 -130.29 -73.84 -3.94
CA THR A 55 -130.95 -73.58 -2.65
C THR A 55 -130.74 -72.15 -2.15
N ALA A 56 -129.98 -71.32 -2.87
CA ALA A 56 -129.77 -69.91 -2.53
C ALA A 56 -131.07 -69.09 -2.70
N GLU A 57 -131.23 -68.08 -1.84
CA GLU A 57 -132.25 -67.04 -2.01
C GLU A 57 -132.00 -66.24 -3.29
N CYS A 58 -133.08 -65.71 -3.87
CA CYS A 58 -133.09 -65.14 -5.22
C CYS A 58 -132.11 -63.96 -5.41
N ASP A 59 -131.94 -63.14 -4.37
CA ASP A 59 -131.12 -61.94 -4.34
C ASP A 59 -129.60 -62.20 -4.45
N ARG A 60 -129.15 -63.45 -4.23
CA ARG A 60 -127.75 -63.83 -4.51
C ARG A 60 -127.40 -63.83 -5.99
N CYS A 61 -128.37 -64.09 -6.86
CA CYS A 61 -128.16 -64.23 -8.29
C CYS A 61 -128.82 -63.09 -9.06
N HIS A 62 -129.94 -62.59 -8.55
CA HIS A 62 -130.72 -61.52 -9.15
C HIS A 62 -130.56 -60.25 -8.31
N THR A 63 -129.82 -59.29 -8.86
CA THR A 63 -129.52 -58.02 -8.19
C THR A 63 -130.58 -56.94 -8.43
N SER A 64 -131.63 -57.24 -9.22
CA SER A 64 -132.73 -56.33 -9.54
C SER A 64 -134.08 -57.02 -9.41
N THR A 65 -135.04 -56.33 -8.79
CA THR A 65 -136.44 -56.78 -8.69
C THR A 65 -137.28 -56.38 -9.90
N GLU A 66 -136.79 -55.45 -10.73
CA GLU A 66 -137.48 -54.98 -11.95
C GLU A 66 -137.08 -55.78 -13.20
N SER A 67 -135.90 -56.41 -13.20
CA SER A 67 -135.41 -57.22 -14.32
C SER A 67 -134.72 -58.48 -13.81
N TRP A 68 -135.45 -59.59 -13.85
CA TRP A 68 -135.00 -60.89 -13.35
C TRP A 68 -134.15 -61.68 -14.36
N ASP A 69 -134.04 -61.23 -15.60
CA ASP A 69 -133.29 -61.94 -16.64
C ASP A 69 -131.77 -61.76 -16.51
N GLN A 70 -131.31 -60.74 -15.78
CA GLN A 70 -129.88 -60.53 -15.52
C GLN A 70 -129.43 -61.32 -14.29
N VAL A 71 -128.52 -62.26 -14.53
CA VAL A 71 -127.89 -63.09 -13.49
C VAL A 71 -126.38 -62.84 -13.52
N GLY A 72 -125.80 -62.49 -12.37
CA GLY A 72 -124.36 -62.36 -12.20
C GLY A 72 -123.79 -63.50 -11.37
N PHE A 73 -122.72 -64.15 -11.83
CA PHE A 73 -121.94 -65.09 -11.04
C PHE A 73 -120.53 -64.53 -10.82
N ASP A 74 -120.12 -64.40 -9.56
CA ASP A 74 -118.80 -63.92 -9.22
C ASP A 74 -117.77 -65.05 -9.36
N HIS A 75 -116.79 -64.85 -10.22
CA HIS A 75 -115.70 -65.80 -10.48
C HIS A 75 -114.45 -65.50 -9.62
N SER A 76 -114.50 -64.50 -8.73
CA SER A 76 -113.38 -64.06 -7.89
C SER A 76 -112.85 -65.16 -6.96
N GLU A 77 -113.68 -66.16 -6.63
CA GLU A 77 -113.32 -67.26 -5.72
C GLU A 77 -112.95 -68.57 -6.45
N VAL A 78 -112.89 -68.58 -7.78
CA VAL A 78 -112.53 -69.78 -8.57
C VAL A 78 -111.02 -69.99 -8.62
N VAL A 79 -110.56 -71.22 -8.34
CA VAL A 79 -109.13 -71.58 -8.36
C VAL A 79 -108.62 -71.69 -9.81
N PRO A 80 -107.55 -70.99 -10.21
CA PRO A 80 -106.96 -71.12 -11.55
C PRO A 80 -106.62 -72.57 -11.92
N GLY A 81 -106.85 -72.95 -13.17
CA GLY A 81 -106.65 -74.32 -13.67
C GLY A 81 -107.80 -75.30 -13.45
N THR A 82 -108.87 -74.94 -12.72
CA THR A 82 -110.06 -75.78 -12.56
C THR A 82 -111.22 -75.39 -13.47
N CYS A 83 -111.03 -74.40 -14.37
CA CYS A 83 -112.07 -73.83 -15.22
C CYS A 83 -112.88 -74.90 -15.98
N ALA A 84 -112.21 -75.95 -16.46
CA ALA A 84 -112.83 -77.04 -17.20
C ALA A 84 -113.80 -77.91 -16.37
N SER A 85 -113.74 -77.87 -15.04
CA SER A 85 -114.69 -78.61 -14.19
C SER A 85 -116.10 -78.01 -14.20
N CYS A 86 -116.22 -76.75 -14.60
CA CYS A 86 -117.50 -76.06 -14.75
C CYS A 86 -117.78 -75.71 -16.23
N HIS A 87 -116.76 -75.34 -17.00
CA HIS A 87 -116.86 -75.00 -18.43
C HIS A 87 -116.58 -76.21 -19.33
N ASP A 88 -117.38 -77.27 -19.18
CA ASP A 88 -117.28 -78.53 -19.93
C ASP A 88 -118.15 -78.56 -21.20
N GLY A 89 -118.90 -77.49 -21.48
CA GLY A 89 -119.88 -77.42 -22.57
C GLY A 89 -121.26 -77.99 -22.22
N VAL A 90 -121.46 -78.46 -20.99
CA VAL A 90 -122.73 -78.97 -20.46
C VAL A 90 -123.22 -78.11 -19.29
N GLN A 91 -122.39 -77.90 -18.26
CA GLN A 91 -122.71 -77.10 -17.07
C GLN A 91 -122.54 -75.60 -17.33
N ALA A 92 -121.50 -75.23 -18.05
CA ALA A 92 -121.26 -73.89 -18.59
C ALA A 92 -120.57 -73.98 -19.96
N PRO A 93 -120.65 -72.94 -20.81
CA PRO A 93 -120.07 -72.97 -22.16
C PRO A 93 -118.55 -73.24 -22.14
N GLY A 94 -118.09 -74.20 -22.96
CA GLY A 94 -116.68 -74.52 -23.16
C GLY A 94 -116.04 -73.81 -24.36
N LYS A 95 -114.94 -74.37 -24.91
CA LYS A 95 -114.23 -73.83 -26.09
C LYS A 95 -115.14 -73.76 -27.33
N HIS A 96 -115.16 -72.62 -28.03
CA HIS A 96 -115.97 -72.44 -29.26
C HIS A 96 -115.35 -73.13 -30.48
N ALA A 97 -116.15 -73.43 -31.52
CA ALA A 97 -115.71 -74.21 -32.69
C ALA A 97 -114.57 -73.56 -33.52
N THR A 98 -114.41 -72.25 -33.42
CA THR A 98 -113.37 -71.46 -34.10
C THR A 98 -112.13 -71.22 -33.23
N HIS A 99 -112.08 -71.81 -32.05
CA HIS A 99 -110.94 -71.69 -31.15
C HIS A 99 -109.71 -72.41 -31.72
N ILE A 100 -108.52 -71.87 -31.47
CA ILE A 100 -107.27 -72.54 -31.82
C ILE A 100 -107.20 -73.93 -31.17
N VAL A 101 -106.83 -74.97 -31.92
CA VAL A 101 -106.79 -76.35 -31.39
C VAL A 101 -105.68 -76.43 -30.33
N THR A 102 -106.06 -76.55 -29.07
CA THR A 102 -105.12 -76.64 -27.94
C THR A 102 -105.68 -77.47 -26.79
N ASN A 103 -104.81 -78.27 -26.16
CA ASN A 103 -105.09 -79.02 -24.93
C ASN A 103 -104.59 -78.30 -23.68
N GLU A 104 -104.03 -77.10 -23.84
CA GLU A 104 -103.53 -76.29 -22.72
C GLU A 104 -104.67 -75.76 -21.84
N SER A 105 -104.32 -75.47 -20.58
CA SER A 105 -105.21 -74.77 -19.63
C SER A 105 -105.59 -73.40 -20.18
N CYS A 106 -106.85 -73.00 -20.03
CA CYS A 106 -107.38 -71.76 -20.57
C CYS A 106 -106.58 -70.52 -20.13
N ASP A 107 -106.07 -70.53 -18.90
CA ASP A 107 -105.36 -69.39 -18.28
C ASP A 107 -103.97 -69.14 -18.90
N LEU A 108 -103.44 -70.09 -19.67
CA LEU A 108 -102.19 -69.88 -20.43
C LEU A 108 -102.37 -68.93 -21.60
N CYS A 109 -103.54 -68.97 -22.23
CA CYS A 109 -103.84 -68.15 -23.40
C CYS A 109 -104.67 -66.92 -23.03
N HIS A 110 -105.61 -67.06 -22.08
CA HIS A 110 -106.52 -66.00 -21.69
C HIS A 110 -106.04 -65.32 -20.41
N ALA A 111 -105.64 -64.06 -20.55
CA ALA A 111 -104.96 -63.33 -19.48
C ALA A 111 -105.91 -62.92 -18.33
N THR A 112 -107.23 -62.85 -18.55
CA THR A 112 -108.21 -62.46 -17.53
C THR A 112 -109.53 -63.21 -17.69
N THR A 113 -110.18 -63.52 -16.56
CA THR A 113 -111.55 -64.09 -16.54
C THR A 113 -112.64 -63.06 -16.82
N ALA A 114 -112.31 -61.75 -16.71
CA ALA A 114 -113.22 -60.65 -16.98
C ALA A 114 -113.40 -60.36 -18.49
N SER A 115 -112.46 -60.76 -19.33
CA SER A 115 -112.49 -60.51 -20.78
C SER A 115 -111.69 -61.56 -21.55
N TRP A 116 -112.41 -62.61 -22.00
CA TRP A 116 -111.83 -63.77 -22.68
C TRP A 116 -111.25 -63.47 -24.08
N ASN A 117 -111.46 -62.27 -24.63
CA ASN A 117 -110.90 -61.87 -25.92
C ASN A 117 -109.44 -61.40 -25.83
N VAL A 118 -108.87 -61.22 -24.64
CA VAL A 118 -107.44 -60.89 -24.49
C VAL A 118 -106.63 -62.19 -24.50
N ILE A 119 -106.08 -62.50 -25.67
CA ILE A 119 -105.26 -63.69 -25.90
C ILE A 119 -103.79 -63.31 -25.96
N ARG A 120 -102.93 -64.05 -25.26
CA ARG A 120 -101.47 -63.97 -25.43
C ARG A 120 -101.01 -65.11 -26.33
N PHE A 121 -100.56 -64.79 -27.53
CA PHE A 121 -100.00 -65.76 -28.49
C PHE A 121 -98.52 -65.49 -28.73
N ASN A 122 -97.68 -66.53 -28.60
CA ASN A 122 -96.25 -66.43 -28.86
C ASN A 122 -95.91 -67.13 -30.20
N HIS A 123 -95.22 -66.43 -31.10
CA HIS A 123 -94.77 -66.96 -32.39
C HIS A 123 -93.44 -67.73 -32.30
N ASP A 124 -92.72 -67.68 -31.16
CA ASP A 124 -91.40 -68.31 -30.93
C ASP A 124 -91.38 -69.86 -31.00
N GLY A 125 -92.48 -70.51 -31.38
CA GLY A 125 -92.59 -71.96 -31.57
C GLY A 125 -92.98 -72.40 -32.98
N PHE A 126 -93.17 -71.47 -33.92
CA PHE A 126 -93.55 -71.74 -35.31
C PHE A 126 -92.36 -71.45 -36.23
N GLU A 127 -91.28 -72.23 -36.09
CA GLU A 127 -89.98 -71.98 -36.76
C GLU A 127 -89.88 -72.51 -38.21
N THR A 128 -90.92 -73.16 -38.75
CA THR A 128 -90.91 -73.53 -40.17
C THR A 128 -91.31 -72.34 -41.04
N ALA A 129 -90.35 -71.81 -41.80
CA ALA A 129 -90.58 -70.88 -42.89
C ALA A 129 -91.65 -71.40 -43.86
N GLY A 130 -92.51 -70.50 -44.37
CA GLY A 130 -93.49 -70.82 -45.42
C GLY A 130 -94.91 -71.23 -45.00
N VAL A 131 -95.27 -71.17 -43.71
CA VAL A 131 -96.64 -71.49 -43.23
C VAL A 131 -97.44 -70.30 -42.71
N CYS A 132 -96.92 -69.08 -42.75
CA CYS A 132 -97.60 -67.87 -42.25
C CYS A 132 -99.02 -67.72 -42.81
N SER A 133 -99.18 -67.96 -44.12
CA SER A 133 -100.46 -67.89 -44.84
C SER A 133 -101.48 -68.96 -44.42
N THR A 134 -101.08 -70.03 -43.73
CA THR A 134 -102.00 -71.07 -43.22
C THR A 134 -102.73 -70.64 -41.94
N CYS A 135 -102.15 -69.70 -41.18
CA CYS A 135 -102.75 -69.08 -40.01
C CYS A 135 -103.30 -67.68 -40.33
N HIS A 136 -102.59 -66.88 -41.13
CA HIS A 136 -102.96 -65.52 -41.54
C HIS A 136 -103.77 -65.52 -42.85
N ASP A 137 -104.87 -66.28 -42.86
CA ASP A 137 -105.76 -66.46 -44.02
C ASP A 137 -106.89 -65.41 -44.11
N GLY A 138 -106.92 -64.44 -43.18
CA GLY A 138 -107.98 -63.45 -43.05
C GLY A 138 -109.23 -63.94 -42.30
N VAL A 139 -109.26 -65.21 -41.88
CA VAL A 139 -110.37 -65.81 -41.11
C VAL A 139 -109.90 -66.23 -39.71
N ARG A 140 -108.76 -66.94 -39.61
CA ARG A 140 -108.16 -67.39 -38.34
C ARG A 140 -107.28 -66.29 -37.72
N ALA A 141 -106.53 -65.57 -38.55
CA ALA A 141 -105.76 -64.38 -38.20
C ALA A 141 -105.66 -63.42 -39.40
N THR A 142 -105.35 -62.14 -39.13
CA THR A 142 -105.29 -61.06 -40.14
C THR A 142 -104.30 -61.37 -41.27
N GLY A 143 -104.73 -61.27 -42.53
CA GLY A 143 -103.90 -61.44 -43.73
C GLY A 143 -103.37 -60.13 -44.36
N LYS A 144 -102.93 -60.18 -45.63
CA LYS A 144 -102.39 -59.02 -46.39
C LYS A 144 -103.47 -57.91 -46.56
N HIS A 145 -103.10 -56.64 -46.32
CA HIS A 145 -103.99 -55.49 -46.52
C HIS A 145 -104.17 -55.14 -48.00
N ALA A 146 -105.28 -54.48 -48.38
CA ALA A 146 -105.61 -54.14 -49.77
C ALA A 146 -104.59 -53.21 -50.45
N THR A 147 -103.84 -52.42 -49.66
CA THR A 147 -102.80 -51.50 -50.14
C THR A 147 -101.40 -52.11 -50.15
N HIS A 148 -101.28 -53.41 -49.84
CA HIS A 148 -100.00 -54.10 -49.92
C HIS A 148 -99.55 -54.21 -51.39
N ILE A 149 -98.23 -54.16 -51.64
CA ILE A 149 -97.67 -54.45 -52.96
C ILE A 149 -98.19 -55.81 -53.42
N GLN A 150 -98.73 -55.88 -54.64
CA GLN A 150 -99.35 -57.12 -55.14
C GLN A 150 -98.26 -58.18 -55.31
N THR A 151 -98.26 -59.19 -54.44
CA THR A 151 -97.26 -60.26 -54.45
C THR A 151 -97.86 -61.60 -54.04
N THR A 152 -97.52 -62.64 -54.79
CA THR A 152 -97.84 -64.04 -54.48
C THR A 152 -96.82 -64.69 -53.53
N GLU A 153 -95.73 -63.98 -53.22
CA GLU A 153 -94.66 -64.47 -52.36
C GLU A 153 -95.10 -64.61 -50.89
N GLN A 154 -94.41 -65.49 -50.16
CA GLN A 154 -94.57 -65.64 -48.72
C GLN A 154 -94.09 -64.38 -47.99
N CYS A 155 -94.67 -64.12 -46.83
CA CYS A 155 -94.50 -62.84 -46.15
C CYS A 155 -93.05 -62.59 -45.69
N ASP A 156 -92.34 -63.66 -45.31
CA ASP A 156 -90.94 -63.68 -44.85
C ASP A 156 -89.92 -63.38 -45.94
N ILE A 157 -90.32 -63.37 -47.23
CA ILE A 157 -89.46 -62.91 -48.33
C ILE A 157 -89.25 -61.40 -48.28
N CYS A 158 -90.26 -60.65 -47.84
CA CYS A 158 -90.20 -59.19 -47.79
C CYS A 158 -90.08 -58.66 -46.37
N HIS A 159 -90.67 -59.34 -45.38
CA HIS A 159 -90.68 -58.94 -43.98
C HIS A 159 -89.67 -59.74 -43.17
N ASN A 160 -88.61 -59.05 -42.72
CA ASN A 160 -87.48 -59.70 -42.05
C ASN A 160 -87.73 -59.98 -40.56
N SER A 161 -88.87 -59.56 -40.02
CA SER A 161 -89.18 -59.66 -38.60
C SER A 161 -90.66 -59.90 -38.34
N THR A 162 -90.96 -60.86 -37.46
CA THR A 162 -92.31 -61.11 -36.94
C THR A 162 -92.71 -60.14 -35.82
N ASN A 163 -91.73 -59.47 -35.21
CA ASN A 163 -91.94 -58.51 -34.12
C ASN A 163 -91.95 -57.05 -34.59
N ASN A 164 -91.36 -56.78 -35.77
CA ASN A 164 -91.39 -55.47 -36.41
C ASN A 164 -91.76 -55.61 -37.88
N TRP A 165 -93.06 -55.71 -38.16
CA TRP A 165 -93.56 -55.94 -39.51
C TRP A 165 -93.29 -54.79 -40.49
N SER A 166 -92.87 -53.61 -40.01
CA SER A 166 -92.47 -52.50 -40.88
C SER A 166 -91.06 -52.65 -41.46
N ASP A 167 -90.26 -53.59 -40.95
CA ASP A 167 -88.92 -53.88 -41.46
C ASP A 167 -89.02 -54.71 -42.74
N THR A 168 -89.01 -54.01 -43.87
CA THR A 168 -89.09 -54.60 -45.21
C THR A 168 -87.80 -54.41 -46.00
N SER A 169 -87.40 -55.44 -46.73
CA SER A 169 -86.28 -55.34 -47.69
C SER A 169 -86.79 -55.60 -49.10
N PHE A 170 -86.38 -54.75 -50.05
CA PHE A 170 -86.66 -54.91 -51.47
C PHE A 170 -85.34 -55.02 -52.24
N ASP A 171 -85.14 -56.15 -52.90
CA ASP A 171 -83.96 -56.39 -53.71
C ASP A 171 -84.16 -55.85 -55.13
N HIS A 172 -83.26 -54.97 -55.56
CA HIS A 172 -83.25 -54.38 -56.91
C HIS A 172 -82.37 -55.17 -57.89
N SER A 173 -81.75 -56.27 -57.46
CA SER A 173 -80.84 -57.09 -58.27
C SER A 173 -81.50 -57.67 -59.54
N GLY A 174 -82.82 -57.82 -59.55
CA GLY A 174 -83.60 -58.32 -60.68
C GLY A 174 -84.09 -57.27 -61.69
N VAL A 175 -83.79 -55.98 -61.49
CA VAL A 175 -84.14 -54.92 -62.46
C VAL A 175 -83.07 -54.88 -63.56
N GLU A 176 -83.15 -55.81 -64.51
CA GLU A 176 -82.12 -56.01 -65.54
C GLU A 176 -82.17 -55.01 -66.72
N THR A 177 -83.15 -54.10 -66.77
CA THR A 177 -83.32 -53.15 -67.89
C THR A 177 -83.00 -51.71 -67.50
N VAL A 178 -81.88 -51.23 -68.04
CA VAL A 178 -81.48 -49.81 -68.19
C VAL A 178 -82.68 -48.99 -68.73
N GLY A 179 -82.98 -47.86 -68.10
CA GLY A 179 -84.03 -46.92 -68.56
C GLY A 179 -85.47 -47.12 -68.06
N LEU A 180 -85.76 -48.07 -67.15
CA LEU A 180 -87.11 -48.27 -66.58
C LEU A 180 -87.27 -47.81 -65.13
N CYS A 181 -86.27 -47.15 -64.51
CA CYS A 181 -86.39 -46.65 -63.13
C CYS A 181 -87.68 -45.81 -62.94
N SER A 182 -87.98 -44.98 -63.93
CA SER A 182 -89.14 -44.07 -63.99
C SER A 182 -90.49 -44.79 -63.99
N THR A 183 -90.57 -46.09 -64.29
CA THR A 183 -91.83 -46.85 -64.26
C THR A 183 -92.25 -47.28 -62.86
N CYS A 184 -91.30 -47.29 -61.91
CA CYS A 184 -91.58 -47.53 -60.50
C CYS A 184 -91.38 -46.26 -59.68
N HIS A 185 -90.36 -45.45 -59.98
CA HIS A 185 -90.06 -44.18 -59.30
C HIS A 185 -90.76 -42.98 -59.96
N ASP A 186 -92.08 -43.06 -60.12
CA ASP A 186 -92.93 -42.03 -60.74
C ASP A 186 -93.50 -41.01 -59.74
N GLY A 187 -93.22 -41.17 -58.43
CA GLY A 187 -93.77 -40.36 -57.36
C GLY A 187 -95.12 -40.86 -56.81
N THR A 188 -95.69 -41.93 -57.38
CA THR A 188 -96.93 -42.57 -56.95
C THR A 188 -96.74 -44.03 -56.54
N THR A 189 -95.98 -44.81 -57.31
CA THR A 189 -95.64 -46.22 -57.05
C THR A 189 -94.45 -46.33 -56.09
N ALA A 190 -93.43 -45.50 -56.32
CA ALA A 190 -92.28 -45.26 -55.43
C ALA A 190 -91.80 -43.81 -55.59
N THR A 191 -90.95 -43.33 -54.67
CA THR A 191 -90.47 -41.93 -54.66
C THR A 191 -89.70 -41.56 -55.95
N GLY A 192 -90.08 -40.45 -56.59
CA GLY A 192 -89.43 -39.92 -57.81
C GLY A 192 -88.43 -38.76 -57.57
N LYS A 193 -88.11 -37.98 -58.61
CA LYS A 193 -87.19 -36.82 -58.55
C LYS A 193 -87.72 -35.73 -57.59
N HIS A 194 -86.89 -35.26 -56.65
CA HIS A 194 -87.26 -34.15 -55.74
C HIS A 194 -87.21 -32.78 -56.44
N ALA A 195 -87.90 -31.77 -55.91
CA ALA A 195 -88.02 -30.43 -56.50
C ALA A 195 -86.67 -29.69 -56.71
N SER A 196 -85.64 -30.04 -55.94
CA SER A 196 -84.29 -29.46 -56.03
C SER A 196 -83.36 -30.23 -56.97
N HIS A 197 -83.85 -31.29 -57.63
CA HIS A 197 -83.08 -32.03 -58.62
C HIS A 197 -82.79 -31.15 -59.84
N ILE A 198 -81.60 -31.30 -60.44
CA ILE A 198 -81.27 -30.63 -61.71
C ILE A 198 -82.36 -30.92 -62.75
N GLN A 199 -82.84 -29.88 -63.44
CA GLN A 199 -83.90 -30.05 -64.42
C GLN A 199 -83.35 -30.85 -65.60
N THR A 200 -83.78 -32.11 -65.71
CA THR A 200 -83.32 -33.02 -66.75
C THR A 200 -84.44 -33.97 -67.19
N THR A 201 -84.55 -34.13 -68.50
CA THR A 201 -85.41 -35.13 -69.16
C THR A 201 -84.68 -36.46 -69.36
N GLU A 202 -83.40 -36.55 -69.01
CA GLU A 202 -82.62 -37.77 -69.11
C GLU A 202 -83.09 -38.84 -68.11
N GLN A 203 -82.83 -40.10 -68.48
CA GLN A 203 -83.04 -41.25 -67.61
C GLN A 203 -82.10 -41.20 -66.40
N CYS A 204 -82.55 -41.78 -65.28
CA CYS A 204 -81.85 -41.65 -64.00
C CYS A 204 -80.43 -42.23 -64.03
N ASP A 205 -80.23 -43.31 -64.76
CA ASP A 205 -78.97 -44.03 -64.96
C ASP A 205 -77.92 -43.26 -65.78
N THR A 206 -78.34 -42.26 -66.56
CA THR A 206 -77.40 -41.32 -67.22
C THR A 206 -76.54 -40.58 -66.19
N CYS A 207 -77.13 -40.27 -65.03
CA CYS A 207 -76.48 -39.49 -63.98
C CYS A 207 -76.08 -40.36 -62.78
N HIS A 208 -76.90 -41.36 -62.43
CA HIS A 208 -76.75 -42.20 -61.24
C HIS A 208 -76.31 -43.61 -61.63
N SER A 209 -75.05 -43.93 -61.37
CA SER A 209 -74.44 -45.21 -61.80
C SER A 209 -74.67 -46.38 -60.83
N SER A 210 -75.39 -46.19 -59.73
CA SER A 210 -75.59 -47.20 -58.68
C SER A 210 -76.95 -47.06 -58.00
N THR A 211 -77.66 -48.18 -57.84
CA THR A 211 -78.90 -48.29 -57.06
C THR A 211 -78.68 -48.28 -55.55
N ASN A 212 -77.47 -48.60 -55.09
CA ASN A 212 -77.12 -48.65 -53.66
C ASN A 212 -76.46 -47.36 -53.16
N ALA A 213 -76.03 -46.47 -54.07
CA ALA A 213 -75.35 -45.22 -53.75
C ALA A 213 -75.90 -44.06 -54.60
N TRP A 214 -77.21 -43.81 -54.49
CA TRP A 214 -77.94 -42.86 -55.34
C TRP A 214 -77.44 -41.41 -55.26
N ASN A 215 -76.67 -41.05 -54.22
CA ASN A 215 -76.09 -39.69 -54.10
C ASN A 215 -74.84 -39.46 -54.95
N VAL A 216 -74.32 -40.50 -55.63
CA VAL A 216 -73.16 -40.35 -56.52
C VAL A 216 -73.66 -40.02 -57.92
N VAL A 217 -73.35 -38.80 -58.38
CA VAL A 217 -73.75 -38.27 -59.68
C VAL A 217 -72.52 -38.03 -60.56
N THR A 218 -72.58 -38.43 -61.82
CA THR A 218 -71.56 -38.06 -62.82
C THR A 218 -72.06 -36.86 -63.63
N PHE A 219 -71.30 -35.75 -63.63
CA PHE A 219 -71.59 -34.56 -64.43
C PHE A 219 -70.30 -34.10 -65.15
N ASN A 220 -70.32 -34.08 -66.48
CA ASN A 220 -69.17 -33.67 -67.30
C ASN A 220 -69.46 -32.33 -68.00
N HIS A 221 -68.48 -31.44 -68.08
CA HIS A 221 -68.52 -30.23 -68.91
C HIS A 221 -67.87 -30.53 -70.27
N PRO A 222 -68.63 -30.63 -71.38
CA PRO A 222 -68.06 -30.79 -72.71
C PRO A 222 -67.11 -29.65 -73.10
N PRO A 223 -66.15 -29.84 -74.03
CA PRO A 223 -65.25 -28.78 -74.51
C PRO A 223 -66.00 -27.55 -75.06
N ASP A 224 -67.22 -27.75 -75.55
CA ASP A 224 -68.11 -26.73 -76.09
C ASP A 224 -69.31 -26.49 -75.17
N VAL A 225 -69.09 -26.23 -73.87
CA VAL A 225 -70.16 -25.69 -73.02
C VAL A 225 -70.48 -24.27 -73.48
N ASN A 226 -71.31 -24.16 -74.51
CA ASN A 226 -71.80 -22.88 -75.01
C ASN A 226 -72.93 -22.41 -74.10
N GLY A 227 -72.57 -21.79 -72.97
CA GLY A 227 -73.51 -21.29 -71.98
C GLY A 227 -72.83 -20.45 -70.90
N ARG A 228 -73.54 -19.42 -70.43
CA ARG A 228 -73.11 -18.55 -69.32
C ARG A 228 -72.92 -19.39 -68.07
N CYS A 229 -71.68 -19.61 -67.62
CA CYS A 229 -71.34 -20.41 -66.43
C CYS A 229 -72.20 -20.01 -65.22
N SER A 230 -72.46 -18.71 -65.07
CA SER A 230 -73.32 -18.11 -64.04
C SER A 230 -74.75 -18.63 -64.01
N THR A 231 -75.25 -19.23 -65.10
CA THR A 231 -76.61 -19.81 -65.13
C THR A 231 -76.73 -21.07 -64.30
N CYS A 232 -75.67 -21.88 -64.21
CA CYS A 232 -75.62 -23.07 -63.34
C CYS A 232 -74.85 -22.78 -62.04
N HIS A 233 -73.72 -22.06 -62.11
CA HIS A 233 -72.91 -21.63 -60.97
C HIS A 233 -73.46 -20.34 -60.32
N ASN A 234 -74.72 -20.39 -59.91
CA ASN A 234 -75.46 -19.25 -59.31
C ASN A 234 -75.55 -19.31 -57.77
N GLY A 235 -74.94 -20.33 -57.13
CA GLY A 235 -75.02 -20.55 -55.69
C GLY A 235 -76.27 -21.29 -55.22
N ILE A 236 -77.20 -21.62 -56.13
CA ILE A 236 -78.41 -22.41 -55.87
C ILE A 236 -78.30 -23.79 -56.55
N GLN A 237 -77.99 -23.82 -57.85
CA GLN A 237 -77.90 -25.06 -58.64
C GLN A 237 -76.50 -25.68 -58.57
N ALA A 238 -75.45 -24.86 -58.55
CA ALA A 238 -74.06 -25.24 -58.32
C ALA A 238 -73.32 -24.09 -57.63
N THR A 239 -72.14 -24.36 -57.07
CA THR A 239 -71.31 -23.39 -56.36
C THR A 239 -71.03 -22.16 -57.23
N GLY A 240 -71.44 -20.97 -56.78
CA GLY A 240 -71.18 -19.69 -57.47
C GLY A 240 -69.97 -18.93 -56.93
N LYS A 241 -69.86 -17.64 -57.26
CA LYS A 241 -68.83 -16.74 -56.73
C LYS A 241 -68.90 -16.72 -55.19
N HIS A 242 -67.79 -17.04 -54.52
CA HIS A 242 -67.71 -16.97 -53.06
C HIS A 242 -67.65 -15.51 -52.56
N GLY A 243 -67.94 -15.27 -51.28
CA GLY A 243 -68.00 -13.91 -50.71
C GLY A 243 -66.73 -13.08 -50.88
N ASN A 244 -65.57 -13.75 -50.98
CA ASN A 244 -64.26 -13.10 -51.14
C ASN A 244 -63.83 -12.95 -52.62
N HIS A 245 -64.75 -13.19 -53.56
CA HIS A 245 -64.46 -13.10 -55.00
C HIS A 245 -64.43 -11.63 -55.43
N LEU A 246 -63.49 -11.28 -56.31
CA LEU A 246 -63.40 -9.93 -56.88
C LEU A 246 -64.76 -9.53 -57.50
N GLN A 247 -65.24 -8.32 -57.22
CA GLN A 247 -66.53 -7.87 -57.76
C GLN A 247 -66.42 -7.68 -59.27
N THR A 248 -66.89 -8.67 -60.03
CA THR A 248 -66.87 -8.65 -61.49
C THR A 248 -68.25 -8.92 -62.06
N ASN A 249 -68.61 -8.20 -63.12
CA ASN A 249 -69.82 -8.44 -63.90
C ASN A 249 -69.56 -9.34 -65.13
N GLY A 250 -68.28 -9.68 -65.37
CA GLY A 250 -67.86 -10.59 -66.43
C GLY A 250 -68.22 -12.04 -66.14
N GLU A 251 -68.33 -12.82 -67.21
CA GLU A 251 -68.57 -14.25 -67.14
C GLU A 251 -67.31 -15.00 -66.65
N CYS A 252 -67.50 -16.19 -66.08
CA CYS A 252 -66.46 -16.86 -65.30
C CYS A 252 -65.21 -17.24 -66.11
N ASP A 253 -65.41 -17.57 -67.39
CA ASP A 253 -64.38 -17.96 -68.36
C ASP A 253 -63.48 -16.80 -68.81
N VAL A 254 -63.85 -15.55 -68.49
CA VAL A 254 -62.98 -14.38 -68.69
C VAL A 254 -61.74 -14.45 -67.79
N CYS A 255 -61.88 -15.01 -66.59
CA CYS A 255 -60.80 -15.05 -65.60
C CYS A 255 -60.34 -16.47 -65.29
N HIS A 256 -61.24 -17.47 -65.36
CA HIS A 256 -60.99 -18.85 -64.96
C HIS A 256 -60.93 -19.79 -66.16
N MET A 257 -60.17 -20.88 -66.03
CA MET A 257 -60.20 -21.98 -66.99
C MET A 257 -61.42 -22.89 -66.76
N THR A 258 -62.02 -23.42 -67.82
CA THR A 258 -63.21 -24.28 -67.74
C THR A 258 -62.96 -25.64 -67.06
N THR A 259 -61.69 -26.04 -66.93
CA THR A 259 -61.25 -27.28 -66.28
C THR A 259 -60.72 -27.08 -64.86
N ALA A 260 -60.47 -25.84 -64.44
CA ALA A 260 -59.98 -25.50 -63.11
C ALA A 260 -60.28 -24.02 -62.77
N TRP A 261 -60.85 -23.74 -61.59
CA TRP A 261 -61.16 -22.40 -61.09
C TRP A 261 -59.92 -21.52 -60.75
N ASN A 262 -58.79 -21.75 -61.39
CA ASN A 262 -57.58 -20.92 -61.25
C ASN A 262 -57.69 -19.68 -62.14
N VAL A 263 -57.28 -18.52 -61.62
CA VAL A 263 -57.20 -17.28 -62.40
C VAL A 263 -55.98 -17.35 -63.30
N SER A 264 -56.16 -17.37 -64.61
CA SER A 264 -55.04 -17.48 -65.57
C SER A 264 -54.64 -16.18 -66.24
N ASN A 265 -55.46 -15.12 -66.14
CA ASN A 265 -55.29 -13.94 -66.98
C ASN A 265 -55.81 -12.66 -66.29
N PHE A 266 -55.10 -12.19 -65.25
CA PHE A 266 -55.37 -10.88 -64.64
C PHE A 266 -54.32 -9.88 -65.13
N ASP A 267 -54.77 -8.85 -65.84
CA ASP A 267 -53.95 -7.77 -66.36
C ASP A 267 -54.04 -6.54 -65.43
N HIS A 268 -52.89 -5.99 -65.04
CA HIS A 268 -52.80 -4.79 -64.20
C HIS A 268 -52.80 -3.49 -65.02
N THR A 269 -52.85 -3.55 -66.36
CA THR A 269 -52.89 -2.37 -67.21
C THR A 269 -54.05 -1.45 -66.85
N GLY A 270 -53.75 -0.17 -66.60
CA GLY A 270 -54.72 0.85 -66.22
C GLY A 270 -54.95 1.00 -64.70
N ILE A 271 -54.33 0.16 -63.86
CA ILE A 271 -54.28 0.36 -62.41
C ILE A 271 -53.05 1.20 -62.07
N THR A 272 -53.24 2.46 -61.69
CA THR A 272 -52.13 3.39 -61.40
C THR A 272 -51.97 3.71 -59.92
N ASP A 273 -52.98 3.44 -59.11
CA ASP A 273 -53.02 3.72 -57.67
C ASP A 273 -53.98 2.76 -56.93
N GLY A 274 -54.00 2.85 -55.59
CA GLY A 274 -54.98 2.13 -54.77
C GLY A 274 -54.72 0.62 -54.65
N CYS A 275 -53.47 0.19 -54.83
CA CYS A 275 -53.08 -1.23 -54.81
C CYS A 275 -53.54 -1.94 -53.52
N GLU A 276 -53.48 -1.25 -52.38
CA GLU A 276 -53.87 -1.78 -51.06
C GLU A 276 -55.36 -2.19 -50.98
N SER A 277 -56.22 -1.66 -51.85
CA SER A 277 -57.63 -2.07 -51.91
C SER A 277 -57.79 -3.55 -52.34
N CYS A 278 -56.84 -4.07 -53.11
CA CYS A 278 -56.78 -5.47 -53.55
C CYS A 278 -55.70 -6.26 -52.79
N HIS A 279 -54.52 -5.67 -52.57
CA HIS A 279 -53.38 -6.28 -51.88
C HIS A 279 -53.43 -6.04 -50.35
N ASN A 280 -54.56 -6.40 -49.73
CA ASN A 280 -54.80 -6.24 -48.29
C ASN A 280 -54.49 -7.50 -47.46
N GLY A 281 -53.96 -8.55 -48.07
CA GLY A 281 -53.71 -9.84 -47.41
C GLY A 281 -54.94 -10.75 -47.31
N VAL A 282 -56.11 -10.29 -47.75
CA VAL A 282 -57.37 -11.06 -47.80
C VAL A 282 -57.80 -11.34 -49.24
N ILE A 283 -57.82 -10.31 -50.11
CA ILE A 283 -58.20 -10.42 -51.52
C ILE A 283 -57.01 -10.88 -52.37
N ALA A 284 -55.84 -10.26 -52.16
CA ALA A 284 -54.56 -10.65 -52.74
C ALA A 284 -53.42 -10.45 -51.73
N THR A 285 -52.26 -11.01 -52.01
CA THR A 285 -51.08 -10.94 -51.15
C THR A 285 -50.73 -9.49 -50.83
N GLY A 286 -50.74 -9.11 -49.55
CA GLY A 286 -50.33 -7.77 -49.10
C GLY A 286 -48.83 -7.69 -48.79
N LYS A 287 -48.44 -6.66 -48.01
CA LYS A 287 -47.08 -6.48 -47.50
C LYS A 287 -46.63 -7.75 -46.75
N HIS A 288 -45.50 -8.33 -47.14
CA HIS A 288 -44.94 -9.52 -46.48
C HIS A 288 -44.33 -9.17 -45.11
N GLY A 289 -44.12 -10.15 -44.24
CA GLY A 289 -43.64 -9.92 -42.85
C GLY A 289 -42.32 -9.14 -42.75
N ASN A 290 -41.43 -9.28 -43.73
CA ASN A 290 -40.14 -8.56 -43.79
C ASN A 290 -40.22 -7.24 -44.59
N HIS A 291 -41.43 -6.73 -44.86
CA HIS A 291 -41.60 -5.47 -45.57
C HIS A 291 -41.32 -4.30 -44.60
N ILE A 292 -40.65 -3.26 -45.10
CA ILE A 292 -40.37 -2.04 -44.33
C ILE A 292 -41.69 -1.47 -43.81
N GLN A 293 -41.75 -1.15 -42.52
CA GLN A 293 -42.95 -0.58 -41.92
C GLN A 293 -43.19 0.82 -42.50
N THR A 294 -44.28 0.95 -43.26
CA THR A 294 -44.64 2.20 -43.92
C THR A 294 -46.14 2.32 -44.06
N THR A 295 -46.63 3.54 -43.85
CA THR A 295 -48.01 3.94 -44.12
C THR A 295 -48.19 4.51 -45.53
N SER A 296 -47.12 4.59 -46.32
CA SER A 296 -47.18 5.07 -47.69
C SER A 296 -47.90 4.06 -48.60
N PRO A 297 -48.73 4.54 -49.56
CA PRO A 297 -49.31 3.69 -50.60
C PRO A 297 -48.24 2.93 -51.40
N CYS A 298 -48.56 1.74 -51.88
CA CYS A 298 -47.60 0.85 -52.55
C CYS A 298 -46.94 1.51 -53.77
N GLU A 299 -47.72 2.25 -54.55
CA GLU A 299 -47.33 2.97 -55.77
C GLU A 299 -46.31 4.10 -55.55
N VAL A 300 -46.10 4.52 -54.30
CA VAL A 300 -45.02 5.47 -53.95
C VAL A 300 -43.66 4.80 -54.07
N CYS A 301 -43.59 3.50 -53.73
CA CYS A 301 -42.33 2.75 -53.69
C CYS A 301 -42.20 1.79 -54.88
N HIS A 302 -43.27 1.12 -55.27
CA HIS A 302 -43.26 0.04 -56.26
C HIS A 302 -43.79 0.49 -57.63
N THR A 303 -43.16 0.01 -58.69
CA THR A 303 -43.68 0.15 -60.06
C THR A 303 -44.79 -0.86 -60.35
N THR A 304 -45.85 -0.47 -61.05
CA THR A 304 -47.00 -1.35 -61.35
C THR A 304 -46.64 -2.55 -62.23
N ASP A 305 -45.75 -2.37 -63.22
CA ASP A 305 -45.51 -3.38 -64.24
C ASP A 305 -44.58 -4.52 -63.78
N ASN A 306 -43.62 -4.23 -62.90
CA ASN A 306 -42.60 -5.19 -62.46
C ASN A 306 -42.46 -5.31 -60.93
N TRP A 307 -43.27 -4.56 -60.17
CA TRP A 307 -43.24 -4.50 -58.71
C TRP A 307 -41.85 -4.22 -58.10
N THR A 308 -41.01 -3.47 -58.82
CA THR A 308 -39.67 -3.08 -58.35
C THR A 308 -39.70 -1.79 -57.56
N VAL A 309 -38.83 -1.65 -56.57
CA VAL A 309 -38.69 -0.41 -55.79
C VAL A 309 -38.01 0.66 -56.65
N SER A 310 -38.66 1.80 -56.88
CA SER A 310 -38.17 2.86 -57.79
C SER A 310 -37.56 4.05 -57.07
N ASN A 311 -38.03 4.41 -55.87
CA ASN A 311 -37.59 5.59 -55.15
C ASN A 311 -37.76 5.41 -53.63
N PHE A 312 -36.74 4.90 -52.95
CA PHE A 312 -36.76 4.78 -51.51
C PHE A 312 -36.21 6.05 -50.85
N ASN A 313 -37.03 6.72 -50.06
CA ASN A 313 -36.63 7.78 -49.13
C ASN A 313 -37.03 7.39 -47.69
N HIS A 314 -36.46 8.05 -46.69
CA HIS A 314 -36.81 7.81 -45.29
C HIS A 314 -38.09 8.54 -44.85
N GLU A 315 -38.72 9.30 -45.74
CA GLU A 315 -39.92 10.08 -45.44
C GLU A 315 -41.15 9.16 -45.38
N GLY A 316 -41.79 9.04 -44.21
CA GLY A 316 -42.93 8.14 -44.01
C GLY A 316 -42.56 6.69 -43.66
N VAL A 317 -41.29 6.42 -43.36
CA VAL A 317 -40.86 5.18 -42.68
C VAL A 317 -41.10 5.34 -41.17
N SER A 318 -41.66 4.32 -40.53
CA SER A 318 -41.92 4.31 -39.08
C SER A 318 -41.08 3.25 -38.37
N GLY A 319 -40.53 3.61 -37.21
CA GLY A 319 -39.66 2.74 -36.39
C GLY A 319 -38.31 3.38 -36.11
N ASP A 320 -37.58 2.80 -35.15
CA ASP A 320 -36.24 3.26 -34.79
C ASP A 320 -35.22 2.77 -35.83
N CYS A 321 -34.10 3.49 -36.00
CA CYS A 321 -33.08 3.20 -37.00
C CYS A 321 -32.60 1.74 -36.93
N GLU A 322 -32.41 1.22 -35.71
CA GLU A 322 -31.91 -0.13 -35.43
C GLU A 322 -32.89 -1.23 -35.83
N SER A 323 -34.19 -0.92 -35.89
CA SER A 323 -35.21 -1.88 -36.32
C SER A 323 -35.09 -2.25 -37.81
N CYS A 324 -34.54 -1.34 -38.62
CA CYS A 324 -34.30 -1.54 -40.06
C CYS A 324 -32.82 -1.76 -40.37
N HIS A 325 -31.91 -1.02 -39.73
CA HIS A 325 -30.45 -1.15 -39.90
C HIS A 325 -29.87 -2.21 -38.95
N ASN A 326 -30.37 -3.44 -39.05
CA ASN A 326 -29.98 -4.58 -38.23
C ASN A 326 -29.01 -5.55 -38.92
N GLY A 327 -28.66 -5.30 -40.18
CA GLY A 327 -27.82 -6.19 -41.00
C GLY A 327 -28.61 -7.17 -41.87
N ASP A 328 -29.91 -7.35 -41.60
CA ASP A 328 -30.81 -8.23 -42.37
C ASP A 328 -31.72 -7.47 -43.33
N ILE A 329 -32.37 -6.38 -42.86
CA ILE A 329 -33.28 -5.54 -43.67
C ILE A 329 -32.49 -4.47 -44.42
N ALA A 330 -31.59 -3.79 -43.71
CA ALA A 330 -30.64 -2.81 -44.24
C ALA A 330 -29.29 -2.92 -43.53
N THR A 331 -28.26 -2.35 -44.12
CA THR A 331 -26.89 -2.35 -43.56
C THR A 331 -26.88 -1.81 -42.14
N GLY A 332 -26.45 -2.61 -41.18
CA GLY A 332 -26.33 -2.20 -39.78
C GLY A 332 -24.99 -1.57 -39.42
N LYS A 333 -24.71 -1.47 -38.12
CA LYS A 333 -23.43 -0.98 -37.57
C LYS A 333 -22.28 -1.82 -38.13
N HIS A 334 -21.26 -1.17 -38.72
CA HIS A 334 -20.08 -1.86 -39.22
C HIS A 334 -19.19 -2.39 -38.08
N ALA A 335 -18.29 -3.33 -38.36
CA ALA A 335 -17.45 -3.99 -37.35
C ALA A 335 -16.63 -3.01 -36.46
N ASN A 336 -16.20 -1.88 -37.02
CA ASN A 336 -15.42 -0.85 -36.29
C ASN A 336 -16.31 0.22 -35.63
N HIS A 337 -17.60 -0.03 -35.47
CA HIS A 337 -18.51 0.95 -34.87
C HIS A 337 -18.33 0.95 -33.36
N ILE A 338 -18.33 2.14 -32.73
CA ILE A 338 -18.22 2.27 -31.28
C ILE A 338 -19.39 1.50 -30.61
N PRO A 339 -19.13 0.58 -29.66
CA PRO A 339 -20.19 -0.14 -28.98
C PRO A 339 -21.14 0.83 -28.27
N THR A 340 -22.39 0.89 -28.71
CA THR A 340 -23.40 1.79 -28.14
C THR A 340 -24.80 1.22 -28.32
N ASN A 341 -25.63 1.42 -27.30
CA ASN A 341 -27.07 1.16 -27.31
C ASN A 341 -27.89 2.46 -27.45
N ALA A 342 -27.23 3.61 -27.60
CA ALA A 342 -27.93 4.86 -27.89
C ALA A 342 -28.55 4.81 -29.30
N SER A 343 -29.71 5.44 -29.45
CA SER A 343 -30.37 5.62 -30.75
C SER A 343 -29.43 6.33 -31.73
N CYS A 344 -29.40 5.88 -32.98
CA CYS A 344 -28.44 6.37 -33.99
C CYS A 344 -28.41 7.90 -34.15
N ASP A 345 -29.56 8.57 -34.02
CA ASP A 345 -29.74 10.03 -34.12
C ASP A 345 -29.10 10.83 -32.98
N ASN A 346 -28.71 10.18 -31.88
CA ASN A 346 -27.91 10.81 -30.83
C ASN A 346 -26.47 11.11 -31.28
N CYS A 347 -25.96 10.36 -32.26
CA CYS A 347 -24.58 10.51 -32.73
C CYS A 347 -24.53 10.94 -34.20
N HIS A 348 -25.42 10.42 -35.04
CA HIS A 348 -25.43 10.68 -36.47
C HIS A 348 -26.48 11.72 -36.85
N ASN A 349 -26.08 12.65 -37.71
CA ASN A 349 -27.01 13.46 -38.46
C ASN A 349 -27.82 12.57 -39.40
N THR A 350 -29.14 12.57 -39.28
CA THR A 350 -30.01 11.65 -40.04
C THR A 350 -30.10 11.96 -41.54
N ASN A 351 -29.61 13.12 -41.99
CA ASN A 351 -29.59 13.48 -43.41
C ASN A 351 -28.25 13.19 -44.09
N SER A 352 -27.13 13.55 -43.47
CA SER A 352 -25.78 13.34 -44.03
C SER A 352 -25.09 12.08 -43.53
N TRP A 353 -25.65 11.42 -42.51
CA TRP A 353 -25.06 10.30 -41.76
C TRP A 353 -23.66 10.56 -41.20
N THR A 354 -23.30 11.84 -41.03
CA THR A 354 -22.06 12.26 -40.37
C THR A 354 -22.25 12.29 -38.86
N ILE A 355 -21.17 12.13 -38.10
CA ILE A 355 -21.23 12.23 -36.63
C ILE A 355 -21.32 13.72 -36.26
N ASP A 356 -22.42 14.13 -35.62
CA ASP A 356 -22.65 15.52 -35.21
C ASP A 356 -22.10 15.81 -33.80
N SER A 357 -22.16 14.83 -32.89
CA SER A 357 -21.72 15.00 -31.50
C SER A 357 -21.37 13.66 -30.85
N PHE A 358 -20.25 13.63 -30.13
CA PHE A 358 -19.89 12.55 -29.24
C PHE A 358 -19.46 13.14 -27.89
N ASN A 359 -20.14 12.73 -26.82
CA ASN A 359 -19.85 13.13 -25.44
C ASN A 359 -19.40 11.89 -24.65
N HIS A 360 -18.43 12.06 -23.75
CA HIS A 360 -17.93 11.02 -22.85
C HIS A 360 -18.80 10.83 -21.59
N GLU A 361 -19.85 11.63 -21.42
CA GLU A 361 -20.79 11.50 -20.30
C GLU A 361 -21.49 10.13 -20.29
N GLY A 362 -21.37 9.41 -19.17
CA GLY A 362 -21.95 8.07 -19.00
C GLY A 362 -21.08 6.91 -19.50
N VAL A 363 -19.86 7.17 -19.99
CA VAL A 363 -18.89 6.12 -20.29
C VAL A 363 -18.48 5.41 -18.98
N THR A 364 -18.65 4.09 -18.94
CA THR A 364 -18.35 3.25 -17.77
C THR A 364 -17.18 2.29 -17.98
N GLY A 365 -16.70 2.16 -19.23
CA GLY A 365 -15.50 1.40 -19.56
C GLY A 365 -14.22 2.22 -19.35
N SER A 366 -13.08 1.54 -19.22
CA SER A 366 -11.76 2.18 -19.16
C SER A 366 -11.47 2.94 -20.46
N CYS A 367 -10.79 4.09 -20.41
CA CYS A 367 -10.49 4.88 -21.61
C CYS A 367 -9.81 4.05 -22.72
N HIS A 368 -8.90 3.13 -22.34
CA HIS A 368 -8.16 2.28 -23.27
C HIS A 368 -9.05 1.30 -24.05
N SER A 369 -10.24 0.94 -23.56
CA SER A 369 -11.13 0.02 -24.31
C SER A 369 -11.71 0.67 -25.58
N CYS A 370 -11.61 1.99 -25.71
CA CYS A 370 -11.98 2.73 -26.91
C CYS A 370 -10.77 3.44 -27.55
N HIS A 371 -9.86 3.99 -26.75
CA HIS A 371 -8.64 4.68 -27.21
C HIS A 371 -7.45 3.71 -27.30
N ASP A 372 -7.58 2.70 -28.16
CA ASP A 372 -6.59 1.65 -28.40
C ASP A 372 -5.69 1.91 -29.62
N GLY A 373 -5.94 3.00 -30.36
CA GLY A 373 -5.26 3.32 -31.61
C GLY A 373 -5.90 2.70 -32.85
N VAL A 374 -6.96 1.90 -32.68
CA VAL A 374 -7.75 1.29 -33.77
C VAL A 374 -9.17 1.86 -33.78
N LEU A 375 -9.90 1.77 -32.67
CA LEU A 375 -11.28 2.23 -32.55
C LEU A 375 -11.36 3.76 -32.36
N ALA A 376 -10.44 4.31 -31.59
CA ALA A 376 -10.20 5.75 -31.45
C ALA A 376 -8.72 6.03 -31.22
N THR A 377 -8.32 7.30 -31.36
CA THR A 377 -6.94 7.74 -31.15
C THR A 377 -6.43 7.32 -29.78
N GLY A 378 -5.38 6.49 -29.75
CA GLY A 378 -4.69 6.06 -28.53
C GLY A 378 -3.56 7.01 -28.12
N LYS A 379 -2.62 6.49 -27.31
CA LYS A 379 -1.38 7.21 -26.95
C LYS A 379 -0.55 7.45 -28.22
N SER A 380 -0.15 8.69 -28.49
CA SER A 380 0.77 9.01 -29.59
C SER A 380 2.20 8.56 -29.29
N ASP A 381 3.05 8.47 -30.31
CA ASP A 381 4.48 8.15 -30.14
C ASP A 381 5.23 9.18 -29.27
N SER A 382 4.69 10.41 -29.18
CA SER A 382 5.22 11.49 -28.34
C SER A 382 4.67 11.48 -26.91
N HIS A 383 3.80 10.53 -26.57
CA HIS A 383 3.23 10.41 -25.23
C HIS A 383 4.28 9.82 -24.26
N VAL A 384 4.30 10.29 -23.02
CA VAL A 384 5.19 9.73 -21.98
C VAL A 384 4.96 8.23 -21.81
N ALA A 385 6.05 7.45 -21.73
CA ALA A 385 5.96 6.01 -21.57
C ALA A 385 5.36 5.66 -20.19
N THR A 386 4.14 5.10 -20.18
CA THR A 386 3.45 4.71 -18.95
C THR A 386 2.55 3.50 -19.17
N THR A 387 2.55 2.60 -18.18
CA THR A 387 1.61 1.48 -18.06
C THR A 387 0.35 1.84 -17.27
N ALA A 388 0.25 3.06 -16.75
CA ALA A 388 -0.94 3.52 -16.05
C ALA A 388 -2.14 3.65 -17.00
N ALA A 389 -3.33 3.44 -16.44
CA ALA A 389 -4.58 3.75 -17.10
C ALA A 389 -4.68 5.27 -17.34
N CYS A 390 -5.39 5.69 -18.38
CA CYS A 390 -5.42 7.10 -18.81
C CYS A 390 -5.96 8.02 -17.70
N GLU A 391 -6.99 7.57 -17.00
CA GLU A 391 -7.63 8.22 -15.85
C GLU A 391 -6.72 8.35 -14.62
N GLY A 392 -5.57 7.65 -14.61
CA GLY A 392 -4.53 7.86 -13.59
C GLY A 392 -3.73 9.14 -13.80
N CYS A 393 -3.73 9.69 -15.01
CA CYS A 393 -3.02 10.93 -15.35
C CYS A 393 -3.98 12.04 -15.78
N HIS A 394 -4.92 11.75 -16.68
CA HIS A 394 -5.85 12.74 -17.22
C HIS A 394 -7.04 12.93 -16.28
N THR A 395 -7.21 14.14 -15.77
CA THR A 395 -8.25 14.46 -14.77
C THR A 395 -9.58 14.88 -15.36
N SER A 396 -9.62 15.14 -16.67
CA SER A 396 -10.78 15.68 -17.37
C SER A 396 -10.98 15.03 -18.72
N THR A 397 -12.21 14.64 -19.03
CA THR A 397 -12.64 14.20 -20.37
C THR A 397 -13.01 15.38 -21.28
N ALA A 398 -13.10 16.60 -20.75
CA ALA A 398 -13.43 17.81 -21.50
C ALA A 398 -12.19 18.64 -21.87
N SER A 399 -11.14 18.57 -21.04
CA SER A 399 -9.87 19.27 -21.22
C SER A 399 -8.75 18.24 -21.12
N TRP A 400 -8.57 17.43 -22.18
CA TRP A 400 -7.68 16.28 -22.15
C TRP A 400 -6.20 16.66 -21.95
N GLU A 401 -5.83 17.92 -22.23
CA GLU A 401 -4.49 18.45 -21.93
C GLU A 401 -4.22 18.62 -20.43
N GLU A 402 -5.23 18.57 -19.57
CA GLU A 402 -5.06 18.65 -18.12
C GLU A 402 -4.63 17.30 -17.54
N VAL A 403 -3.43 17.26 -16.98
CA VAL A 403 -2.80 16.04 -16.47
C VAL A 403 -2.32 16.27 -15.03
N THR A 404 -2.63 15.35 -14.13
CA THR A 404 -1.93 15.21 -12.85
C THR A 404 -0.80 14.21 -13.03
N PHE A 405 0.43 14.65 -12.80
CA PHE A 405 1.61 13.82 -13.01
C PHE A 405 2.17 13.35 -11.67
N ASP A 406 2.23 12.03 -11.48
CA ASP A 406 2.88 11.38 -10.34
C ASP A 406 4.08 10.56 -10.85
N HIS A 407 5.25 10.74 -10.24
CA HIS A 407 6.45 9.99 -10.60
C HIS A 407 6.34 8.48 -10.25
N SER A 408 5.41 8.08 -9.38
CA SER A 408 5.20 6.68 -9.00
C SER A 408 4.54 5.81 -10.09
N ILE A 409 3.89 6.45 -11.07
CA ILE A 409 3.08 5.78 -12.10
C ILE A 409 3.74 5.79 -13.49
N VAL A 410 4.97 6.29 -13.60
CA VAL A 410 5.75 6.31 -14.85
C VAL A 410 6.90 5.31 -14.80
N THR A 411 7.29 4.81 -15.98
CA THR A 411 8.36 3.83 -16.12
C THR A 411 9.47 4.42 -16.98
N GLY A 412 10.70 4.51 -16.44
CA GLY A 412 11.84 5.08 -17.14
C GLY A 412 12.92 5.55 -16.16
N THR A 413 14.08 5.96 -16.68
CA THR A 413 15.06 6.70 -15.89
C THR A 413 14.71 8.18 -15.88
N CYS A 414 15.11 8.93 -14.85
CA CYS A 414 14.83 10.37 -14.77
C CYS A 414 15.30 11.10 -16.03
N GLU A 415 16.49 10.77 -16.54
CA GLU A 415 17.09 11.37 -17.75
C GLU A 415 16.28 11.11 -19.03
N SER A 416 15.53 10.01 -19.10
CA SER A 416 14.68 9.72 -20.27
C SER A 416 13.47 10.65 -20.40
N CYS A 417 13.12 11.39 -19.33
CA CYS A 417 12.03 12.37 -19.33
C CYS A 417 12.53 13.80 -19.05
N HIS A 418 13.52 13.97 -18.18
CA HIS A 418 14.16 15.24 -17.86
C HIS A 418 15.35 15.52 -18.79
N ASP A 419 15.08 15.50 -20.10
CA ASP A 419 16.05 15.68 -21.19
C ASP A 419 16.11 17.14 -21.70
N GLY A 420 15.30 18.04 -21.14
CA GLY A 420 15.16 19.42 -21.58
C GLY A 420 14.17 19.62 -22.73
N VAL A 421 13.56 18.55 -23.24
CA VAL A 421 12.51 18.58 -24.28
C VAL A 421 11.17 18.13 -23.70
N THR A 422 11.14 16.96 -23.08
CA THR A 422 9.94 16.33 -22.52
C THR A 422 9.59 16.96 -21.16
N ALA A 423 10.59 17.12 -20.30
CA ALA A 423 10.51 17.85 -19.05
C ALA A 423 11.82 18.62 -18.81
N THR A 424 11.78 19.57 -17.88
CA THR A 424 12.95 20.37 -17.51
C THR A 424 14.09 19.46 -17.07
N GLY A 425 15.22 19.52 -17.79
CA GLY A 425 16.44 18.79 -17.45
C GLY A 425 17.29 19.49 -16.39
N LYS A 426 18.57 19.10 -16.32
CA LYS A 426 19.57 19.78 -15.48
C LYS A 426 19.69 21.24 -15.93
N SER A 427 19.57 22.19 -15.00
CA SER A 427 19.80 23.62 -15.29
C SER A 427 21.29 23.88 -15.55
N ALA A 428 21.60 25.04 -16.12
CA ALA A 428 22.99 25.46 -16.34
C ALA A 428 23.80 25.59 -15.03
N ASP A 429 23.11 25.84 -13.91
CA ASP A 429 23.70 25.97 -12.57
C ASP A 429 23.80 24.63 -11.83
N HIS A 430 23.43 23.51 -12.48
CA HIS A 430 23.54 22.19 -11.87
C HIS A 430 25.00 21.72 -11.87
N ILE A 431 25.47 21.17 -10.75
CA ILE A 431 26.81 20.55 -10.65
C ILE A 431 27.00 19.52 -11.76
N GLU A 432 28.08 19.62 -12.53
CA GLU A 432 28.34 18.67 -13.62
C GLU A 432 28.42 17.24 -13.08
N THR A 433 27.53 16.37 -13.58
CA THR A 433 27.50 14.96 -13.20
C THR A 433 26.87 14.09 -14.28
N THR A 434 27.47 12.92 -14.47
CA THR A 434 26.94 11.82 -15.28
C THR A 434 26.27 10.73 -14.43
N ALA A 435 26.24 10.90 -13.11
CA ALA A 435 25.57 9.96 -12.22
C ALA A 435 24.04 9.98 -12.45
N PRO A 436 23.35 8.83 -12.31
CA PRO A 436 21.90 8.79 -12.25
C PRO A 436 21.35 9.75 -11.21
N CYS A 437 20.23 10.42 -11.51
CA CYS A 437 19.71 11.49 -10.65
C CYS A 437 19.41 11.01 -9.21
N ASP A 438 18.90 9.78 -9.05
CA ASP A 438 18.53 9.18 -7.75
C ASP A 438 19.73 8.94 -6.81
N ASN A 439 20.96 9.01 -7.32
CA ASN A 439 22.14 8.95 -6.47
C ASN A 439 22.26 10.20 -5.58
N CYS A 440 21.86 11.35 -6.13
CA CYS A 440 21.93 12.66 -5.48
C CYS A 440 20.56 13.09 -4.95
N HIS A 441 19.52 13.04 -5.78
CA HIS A 441 18.17 13.44 -5.40
C HIS A 441 17.48 12.30 -4.64
N ILE A 442 17.22 12.52 -3.36
CA ILE A 442 16.77 11.45 -2.44
C ILE A 442 15.24 11.34 -2.34
N SER A 443 14.50 12.20 -3.05
CA SER A 443 13.03 12.26 -2.99
C SER A 443 12.46 12.83 -4.29
N ASN A 444 11.38 12.21 -4.76
CA ASN A 444 10.65 12.66 -5.94
C ASN A 444 9.60 13.74 -5.62
N GLU A 445 9.21 13.88 -4.34
CA GLU A 445 8.26 14.92 -3.90
C GLU A 445 8.97 16.21 -3.48
N THR A 446 10.16 16.07 -2.89
CA THR A 446 11.00 17.17 -2.46
C THR A 446 12.30 17.16 -3.27
N TRP A 447 12.20 17.36 -4.59
CA TRP A 447 13.32 17.20 -5.52
C TRP A 447 14.57 18.02 -5.14
N THR A 448 14.40 19.15 -4.46
CA THR A 448 15.51 19.97 -3.95
C THR A 448 16.30 19.33 -2.81
N ALA A 449 15.80 18.24 -2.22
CA ALA A 449 16.54 17.45 -1.24
C ALA A 449 17.60 16.61 -1.95
N VAL A 450 18.86 17.02 -1.77
CA VAL A 450 20.03 16.34 -2.31
C VAL A 450 20.88 15.76 -1.20
N ARG A 451 21.42 14.56 -1.43
CA ARG A 451 22.50 13.99 -0.63
C ARG A 451 23.76 14.03 -1.48
N PHE A 452 24.72 14.86 -1.06
CA PHE A 452 26.06 14.87 -1.62
C PHE A 452 26.99 14.07 -0.71
N ASP A 453 27.73 13.13 -1.28
CA ASP A 453 28.73 12.34 -0.59
C ASP A 453 30.12 12.74 -1.09
N HIS A 454 31.02 13.08 -0.17
CA HIS A 454 32.41 13.42 -0.49
C HIS A 454 33.27 12.15 -0.71
N SER A 455 32.71 10.96 -0.53
CA SER A 455 33.43 9.70 -0.75
C SER A 455 33.94 9.61 -2.20
N GLY A 456 35.25 9.42 -2.34
CA GLY A 456 35.94 9.40 -3.65
C GLY A 456 36.43 10.75 -4.15
N ILE A 457 36.07 11.88 -3.51
CA ILE A 457 36.67 13.18 -3.79
C ILE A 457 37.97 13.30 -2.97
N THR A 458 39.11 13.14 -3.65
CA THR A 458 40.44 13.17 -3.02
C THR A 458 41.23 14.45 -3.31
N SER A 459 40.77 15.27 -4.25
CA SER A 459 41.44 16.52 -4.66
C SER A 459 40.48 17.44 -5.41
N GLY A 460 40.87 18.70 -5.61
CA GLY A 460 40.10 19.66 -6.40
C GLY A 460 38.91 20.26 -5.66
N CYS A 461 38.93 20.29 -4.33
CA CYS A 461 37.82 20.81 -3.52
C CYS A 461 37.41 22.23 -3.91
N GLU A 462 38.39 23.04 -4.33
CA GLU A 462 38.22 24.44 -4.73
C GLU A 462 37.30 24.63 -5.94
N SER A 463 37.15 23.62 -6.81
CA SER A 463 36.23 23.73 -7.95
C SER A 463 34.77 23.80 -7.53
N CYS A 464 34.44 23.29 -6.34
CA CYS A 464 33.09 23.36 -5.75
C CYS A 464 33.03 24.33 -4.58
N HIS A 465 34.04 24.35 -3.71
CA HIS A 465 34.14 25.26 -2.56
C HIS A 465 34.77 26.61 -2.94
N ASN A 466 34.18 27.26 -3.94
CA ASN A 466 34.64 28.53 -4.51
C ASN A 466 33.90 29.76 -3.95
N GLY A 467 32.97 29.57 -3.00
CA GLY A 467 32.12 30.64 -2.47
C GLY A 467 30.89 30.97 -3.31
N VAL A 468 30.70 30.28 -4.44
CA VAL A 468 29.52 30.38 -5.31
C VAL A 468 28.73 29.08 -5.26
N ASP A 469 29.35 27.95 -5.63
CA ASP A 469 28.68 26.64 -5.72
C ASP A 469 28.57 25.96 -4.35
N ALA A 470 29.57 26.16 -3.49
CA ALA A 470 29.58 25.75 -2.10
C ALA A 470 30.40 26.74 -1.25
N ILE A 471 30.25 26.65 0.07
CA ILE A 471 30.97 27.49 1.04
C ILE A 471 32.47 27.32 0.85
N GLY A 472 33.17 28.42 0.49
CA GLY A 472 34.63 28.44 0.35
C GLY A 472 35.38 28.63 1.67
N LYS A 473 36.63 29.09 1.58
CA LYS A 473 37.44 29.46 2.77
C LYS A 473 36.72 30.60 3.53
N PRO A 474 36.32 30.40 4.81
CA PRO A 474 35.67 31.45 5.60
C PRO A 474 36.65 32.60 5.92
N ASP A 475 36.12 33.76 6.32
CA ASP A 475 36.91 34.98 6.55
C ASP A 475 37.97 34.83 7.66
N ASP A 476 37.78 33.90 8.60
CA ASP A 476 38.69 33.56 9.69
C ASP A 476 39.67 32.43 9.34
N HIS A 477 39.65 31.94 8.08
CA HIS A 477 40.59 30.93 7.60
C HIS A 477 42.01 31.51 7.49
N ILE A 478 43.02 30.71 7.83
CA ILE A 478 44.43 31.08 7.68
C ILE A 478 44.70 31.40 6.19
N PRO A 479 45.27 32.57 5.84
CA PRO A 479 45.54 32.92 4.45
C PRO A 479 46.45 31.88 3.77
N THR A 480 45.94 31.18 2.74
CA THR A 480 46.71 30.18 2.00
C THR A 480 46.22 30.02 0.56
N THR A 481 47.16 29.82 -0.36
CA THR A 481 46.93 29.45 -1.76
C THR A 481 47.06 27.95 -2.01
N GLU A 482 47.37 27.16 -0.97
CA GLU A 482 47.46 25.72 -1.11
C GLU A 482 46.07 25.08 -1.30
N PRO A 483 45.97 24.02 -2.13
CA PRO A 483 44.77 23.20 -2.24
C PRO A 483 44.27 22.71 -0.88
N CYS A 484 42.94 22.70 -0.69
CA CYS A 484 42.32 22.32 0.58
C CYS A 484 42.78 20.95 1.09
N GLU A 485 42.90 19.97 0.19
CA GLU A 485 43.33 18.59 0.47
C GLU A 485 44.76 18.47 1.02
N ASN A 486 45.60 19.50 0.90
CA ASN A 486 46.91 19.54 1.52
C ASN A 486 46.83 19.81 3.03
N CYS A 487 45.77 20.50 3.46
CA CYS A 487 45.57 20.94 4.84
C CYS A 487 44.38 20.27 5.54
N HIS A 488 43.41 19.71 4.82
CA HIS A 488 42.22 19.11 5.39
C HIS A 488 42.08 17.65 4.96
N ASN A 489 41.63 16.80 5.87
CA ASN A 489 41.13 15.49 5.46
C ASN A 489 39.87 15.67 4.61
N THR A 490 39.85 15.15 3.38
CA THR A 490 38.76 15.41 2.42
C THR A 490 37.42 14.74 2.77
N ILE A 491 37.39 13.85 3.77
CA ILE A 491 36.16 13.16 4.21
C ILE A 491 35.69 13.70 5.57
N THR A 492 36.58 13.81 6.56
CA THR A 492 36.22 14.26 7.91
C THR A 492 36.35 15.77 8.11
N TRP A 493 36.91 16.48 7.14
CA TRP A 493 37.22 17.92 7.18
C TRP A 493 38.02 18.39 8.41
N SER A 494 38.77 17.48 9.03
CA SER A 494 39.68 17.80 10.12
C SER A 494 40.98 18.41 9.58
N THR A 495 41.49 19.44 10.25
CA THR A 495 42.78 20.06 9.92
C THR A 495 43.92 19.05 10.08
N GLY A 496 44.71 18.90 9.03
CA GLY A 496 45.98 18.19 8.99
C GLY A 496 47.12 19.00 9.63
N VAL A 497 48.32 18.42 9.62
CA VAL A 497 49.52 19.02 10.22
C VAL A 497 49.91 20.27 9.43
N PHE A 498 49.94 21.43 10.11
CA PHE A 498 50.36 22.69 9.52
C PHE A 498 51.90 22.78 9.49
N ASP A 499 52.47 22.90 8.29
CA ASP A 499 53.92 23.07 8.09
C ASP A 499 54.28 24.56 7.98
N HIS A 500 55.26 24.98 8.78
CA HIS A 500 55.77 26.37 8.79
C HIS A 500 56.81 26.63 7.70
N ALA A 501 57.27 25.63 6.94
CA ALA A 501 58.41 25.74 6.02
C ALA A 501 58.23 26.81 4.92
N ASN A 502 57.00 27.11 4.51
CA ASN A 502 56.70 28.06 3.43
C ASN A 502 55.73 29.18 3.87
N VAL A 503 55.55 29.39 5.17
CA VAL A 503 54.67 30.44 5.68
C VAL A 503 55.29 31.81 5.41
N ALA A 504 54.57 32.67 4.69
CA ALA A 504 54.96 34.04 4.42
C ALA A 504 54.30 34.99 5.43
N GLY A 505 55.09 35.80 6.13
CA GLY A 505 54.59 36.79 7.09
C GLY A 505 55.41 36.84 8.37
N ALA A 506 55.09 37.80 9.24
CA ALA A 506 55.69 37.90 10.56
C ALA A 506 55.01 36.90 11.52
N CYS A 507 55.74 36.25 12.42
CA CYS A 507 55.15 35.29 13.35
C CYS A 507 53.98 35.90 14.14
N SER A 508 54.11 37.18 14.52
CA SER A 508 53.08 37.91 15.28
C SER A 508 51.80 38.18 14.51
N SER A 509 51.77 38.07 13.17
CA SER A 509 50.53 38.23 12.40
C SER A 509 49.62 37.01 12.47
N CYS A 510 50.13 35.87 12.95
CA CYS A 510 49.34 34.66 13.18
C CYS A 510 49.34 34.27 14.66
N HIS A 511 50.46 34.41 15.38
CA HIS A 511 50.56 34.12 16.82
C HIS A 511 50.22 35.35 17.68
N ASP A 512 49.02 35.89 17.47
CA ASP A 512 48.48 37.08 18.12
C ASP A 512 47.64 36.77 19.39
N GLY A 513 47.40 35.49 19.67
CA GLY A 513 46.52 35.04 20.77
C GLY A 513 45.05 34.85 20.37
N THR A 514 44.68 35.19 19.13
CA THR A 514 43.36 34.97 18.54
C THR A 514 43.40 33.96 17.39
N THR A 515 44.28 34.16 16.42
CA THR A 515 44.45 33.34 15.21
C THR A 515 45.24 32.07 15.52
N ALA A 516 46.30 32.19 16.32
CA ALA A 516 47.08 31.08 16.86
C ALA A 516 47.62 31.44 18.25
N THR A 517 48.13 30.45 18.99
CA THR A 517 48.66 30.64 20.33
C THR A 517 49.79 31.66 20.34
N GLY A 518 49.59 32.79 21.01
CA GLY A 518 50.60 33.83 21.18
C GLY A 518 51.55 33.60 22.36
N LYS A 519 52.17 34.68 22.84
CA LYS A 519 53.10 34.66 23.98
C LYS A 519 52.39 34.23 25.27
N PRO A 520 52.87 33.21 26.01
CA PRO A 520 52.29 32.83 27.30
C PRO A 520 52.52 33.90 28.37
N ALA A 521 51.73 33.88 29.45
CA ALA A 521 51.77 34.93 30.48
C ALA A 521 53.12 35.06 31.21
N GLN A 522 53.95 34.00 31.23
CA GLN A 522 55.29 34.00 31.82
C GLN A 522 56.40 34.33 30.80
N HIS A 523 56.05 34.70 29.56
CA HIS A 523 57.02 35.11 28.55
C HIS A 523 57.62 36.48 28.91
N ILE A 524 58.91 36.67 28.60
CA ILE A 524 59.57 37.96 28.78
C ILE A 524 58.82 39.07 28.02
N PRO A 525 58.57 40.25 28.62
CA PRO A 525 57.93 41.35 27.91
C PRO A 525 58.79 41.80 26.72
N THR A 526 58.28 41.67 25.50
CA THR A 526 58.99 42.06 24.28
C THR A 526 58.01 42.30 23.14
N ASP A 527 58.32 43.28 22.27
CA ASP A 527 57.61 43.53 21.01
C ASP A 527 58.42 43.03 19.79
N ALA A 528 59.58 42.41 20.02
CA ALA A 528 60.39 41.80 18.96
C ALA A 528 59.62 40.64 18.29
N GLN A 529 59.95 40.40 17.01
CA GLN A 529 59.44 39.23 16.30
C GLN A 529 59.98 37.94 16.91
N CYS A 530 59.17 36.89 16.87
CA CYS A 530 59.46 35.64 17.55
C CYS A 530 60.78 35.00 17.08
N ASP A 531 61.05 35.05 15.79
CA ASP A 531 62.26 34.53 15.14
C ASP A 531 63.55 35.29 15.51
N SER A 532 63.42 36.47 16.14
CA SER A 532 64.57 37.21 16.67
C SER A 532 65.15 36.53 17.92
N CYS A 533 64.34 35.78 18.66
CA CYS A 533 64.76 35.05 19.86
C CYS A 533 64.73 33.53 19.64
N HIS A 534 63.64 33.02 19.05
CA HIS A 534 63.42 31.59 18.86
C HIS A 534 64.03 31.13 17.54
N THR A 535 65.03 30.25 17.63
CA THR A 535 65.81 29.80 16.45
C THR A 535 65.20 28.58 15.75
N SER A 536 64.05 28.10 16.23
CA SER A 536 63.35 26.95 15.67
C SER A 536 61.84 27.17 15.73
N THR A 537 61.15 26.81 14.65
CA THR A 537 59.69 26.77 14.55
C THR A 537 59.08 25.47 15.10
N ILE A 538 59.91 24.44 15.34
CA ILE A 538 59.49 23.13 15.85
C ILE A 538 59.75 23.03 17.35
N ASN A 539 60.90 23.53 17.81
CA ASN A 539 61.26 23.54 19.22
C ASN A 539 61.39 24.98 19.74
N TRP A 540 60.27 25.52 20.19
CA TRP A 540 60.16 26.87 20.71
C TRP A 540 60.97 27.13 21.99
N THR A 541 61.54 26.11 22.65
CA THR A 541 62.44 26.35 23.79
C THR A 541 63.87 26.66 23.37
N LEU A 542 64.21 26.55 22.08
CA LEU A 542 65.53 26.94 21.56
C LEU A 542 65.58 28.45 21.34
N ILE A 543 66.22 29.14 22.27
CA ILE A 543 66.30 30.60 22.31
C ILE A 543 67.75 31.05 22.22
N SER A 544 68.00 32.14 21.49
CA SER A 544 69.25 32.89 21.51
C SER A 544 68.98 34.30 22.04
N PHE A 545 69.52 34.63 23.22
CA PHE A 545 69.31 35.93 23.87
C PHE A 545 70.65 36.54 24.31
N ASN A 546 70.89 37.81 23.95
CA ASN A 546 72.03 38.62 24.39
C ASN A 546 71.54 40.04 24.68
N HIS A 547 71.94 40.60 25.82
CA HIS A 547 71.62 41.96 26.26
C HIS A 547 72.09 43.07 25.28
N GLU A 548 73.08 42.82 24.42
CA GLU A 548 73.51 43.80 23.41
C GLU A 548 72.50 43.97 22.26
N ASN A 549 71.85 42.88 21.86
CA ASN A 549 70.92 42.88 20.74
C ASN A 549 69.48 43.20 21.16
N PHE A 550 69.20 43.14 22.46
CA PHE A 550 67.87 43.33 23.03
C PHE A 550 67.95 44.28 24.24
N PRO A 551 67.88 45.60 24.01
CA PRO A 551 67.85 46.57 25.10
C PRO A 551 66.54 46.40 25.88
N VAL A 552 66.65 45.83 27.09
CA VAL A 552 65.53 45.70 28.02
C VAL A 552 65.34 47.01 28.79
N SER A 553 64.09 47.44 28.95
CA SER A 553 63.74 48.58 29.80
C SER A 553 63.40 48.10 31.21
N GLY A 554 64.13 48.56 32.23
CA GLY A 554 63.91 48.16 33.62
C GLY A 554 65.22 48.02 34.40
N SER A 555 65.11 47.66 35.68
CA SER A 555 66.27 47.32 36.52
C SER A 555 66.65 45.86 36.33
N CYS A 556 67.92 45.50 36.56
CA CYS A 556 68.38 44.11 36.45
C CYS A 556 67.53 43.15 37.30
N SER A 557 67.17 43.58 38.52
CA SER A 557 66.35 42.81 39.45
C SER A 557 64.92 42.54 38.97
N ASP A 558 64.40 43.32 38.03
CA ASP A 558 63.03 43.16 37.52
C ASP A 558 62.92 41.91 36.63
N CYS A 559 64.04 41.48 36.04
CA CYS A 559 64.14 40.25 35.25
C CYS A 559 64.91 39.14 35.98
N HIS A 560 65.99 39.48 36.68
CA HIS A 560 66.84 38.54 37.42
C HIS A 560 66.39 38.37 38.88
N ASP A 561 65.12 38.00 39.06
CA ASP A 561 64.48 37.82 40.36
C ASP A 561 64.55 36.37 40.90
N GLY A 562 65.11 35.45 40.10
CA GLY A 562 65.15 34.02 40.41
C GLY A 562 63.94 33.23 39.93
N THR A 563 62.93 33.89 39.33
CA THR A 563 61.75 33.25 38.72
C THR A 563 61.70 33.46 37.21
N LEU A 564 61.87 34.69 36.73
CA LEU A 564 61.86 35.05 35.31
C LEU A 564 63.24 34.81 34.66
N ALA A 565 64.32 35.13 35.38
CA ALA A 565 65.69 34.80 35.01
C ALA A 565 66.55 34.56 36.27
N THR A 566 67.74 33.98 36.09
CA THR A 566 68.67 33.64 37.18
C THR A 566 69.03 34.87 38.01
N GLY A 567 68.71 34.88 39.29
CA GLY A 567 69.05 35.95 40.22
C GLY A 567 70.43 35.78 40.90
N LYS A 568 70.66 36.54 41.98
CA LYS A 568 71.88 36.44 42.82
C LYS A 568 72.01 35.01 43.39
N HIS A 569 73.16 34.37 43.19
CA HIS A 569 73.41 33.03 43.71
C HIS A 569 73.69 33.05 45.22
N ALA A 570 73.60 31.89 45.90
CA ALA A 570 73.71 31.78 47.35
C ALA A 570 75.03 32.29 47.97
N GLN A 571 76.13 32.30 47.22
CA GLN A 571 77.45 32.80 47.66
C GLN A 571 77.69 34.29 47.38
N HIS A 572 76.68 35.02 46.92
CA HIS A 572 76.83 36.44 46.61
C HIS A 572 76.85 37.26 47.90
N ILE A 573 77.67 38.32 47.96
CA ILE A 573 77.68 39.25 49.10
C ILE A 573 76.28 39.83 49.34
N GLU A 574 75.79 39.85 50.58
CA GLU A 574 74.45 40.39 50.86
C GLU A 574 74.39 41.86 50.48
N THR A 575 73.55 42.19 49.48
CA THR A 575 73.37 43.57 49.01
C THR A 575 71.99 43.77 48.41
N THR A 576 71.39 44.93 48.70
CA THR A 576 70.16 45.41 48.09
C THR A 576 70.42 46.33 46.88
N ALA A 577 71.69 46.59 46.53
CA ALA A 577 72.04 47.37 45.35
C ALA A 577 71.67 46.62 44.05
N GLN A 578 71.45 47.40 42.99
CA GLN A 578 71.28 46.87 41.63
C GLN A 578 72.59 46.26 41.12
N CYS A 579 72.48 45.30 40.20
CA CYS A 579 73.62 44.50 39.76
C CYS A 579 74.70 45.36 39.10
N ASP A 580 74.30 46.35 38.30
CA ASP A 580 75.15 47.31 37.60
C ASP A 580 75.93 48.27 38.51
N THR A 581 75.59 48.32 39.81
CA THR A 581 76.35 49.08 40.81
C THR A 581 77.70 48.43 41.09
N CYS A 582 77.79 47.10 41.00
CA CYS A 582 79.00 46.34 41.31
C CYS A 582 79.58 45.64 40.08
N HIS A 583 78.73 45.07 39.22
CA HIS A 583 79.13 44.38 38.00
C HIS A 583 79.26 45.37 36.85
N LEU A 584 80.45 45.43 36.26
CA LEU A 584 80.79 46.40 35.23
C LEU A 584 80.44 45.93 33.81
N SER A 585 80.06 44.65 33.66
CA SER A 585 79.74 44.02 32.39
C SER A 585 78.52 43.13 32.49
N THR A 586 77.67 43.15 31.46
CA THR A 586 76.53 42.23 31.27
C THR A 586 76.93 40.92 30.59
N LEU A 587 78.16 40.82 30.07
CA LEU A 587 78.72 39.64 29.40
C LEU A 587 79.71 38.89 30.30
N VAL A 588 80.49 39.62 31.09
CA VAL A 588 81.54 39.08 31.96
C VAL A 588 81.22 39.43 33.41
N TRP A 589 80.39 38.62 34.05
CA TRP A 589 79.91 38.87 35.42
C TRP A 589 81.01 38.82 36.49
N THR A 590 82.20 38.33 36.18
CA THR A 590 83.36 38.35 37.09
C THR A 590 84.02 39.72 37.21
N ASP A 591 83.68 40.68 36.35
CA ASP A 591 84.25 42.02 36.40
C ASP A 591 83.47 42.89 37.41
N THR A 592 84.01 43.04 38.61
CA THR A 592 83.35 43.70 39.75
C THR A 592 84.22 44.76 40.41
N SER A 593 83.61 45.86 40.86
CA SER A 593 84.24 46.89 41.68
C SER A 593 83.57 46.99 43.06
N PHE A 594 84.38 47.04 44.14
CA PHE A 594 83.90 47.20 45.52
C PHE A 594 84.59 48.39 46.21
N ASP A 595 83.80 49.33 46.72
CA ASP A 595 84.29 50.51 47.43
C ASP A 595 84.33 50.30 48.95
N HIS A 596 85.50 50.55 49.56
CA HIS A 596 85.72 50.43 51.01
C HIS A 596 85.36 51.69 51.80
N SER A 597 84.94 52.78 51.14
CA SER A 597 84.62 54.07 51.78
C SER A 597 83.49 54.00 52.82
N GLY A 598 82.60 53.00 52.70
CA GLY A 598 81.51 52.73 53.64
C GLY A 598 81.86 51.82 54.82
N VAL A 599 83.09 51.27 54.87
CA VAL A 599 83.50 50.32 55.91
C VAL A 599 84.02 51.09 57.13
N ASN A 600 83.15 51.34 58.11
CA ASN A 600 83.51 51.98 59.39
C ASN A 600 84.14 50.93 60.34
N THR A 601 85.41 51.15 60.70
CA THR A 601 86.33 50.21 61.34
C THR A 601 86.16 50.14 62.85
N THR A 602 85.71 48.98 63.35
CA THR A 602 86.13 48.45 64.65
C THR A 602 86.04 46.91 64.60
N GLY A 603 87.20 46.25 64.44
CA GLY A 603 87.39 44.84 64.81
C GLY A 603 86.80 43.71 63.95
N VAL A 604 86.54 43.89 62.64
CA VAL A 604 85.99 42.79 61.81
C VAL A 604 86.52 42.72 60.37
N CYS A 605 87.76 43.14 60.13
CA CYS A 605 88.35 43.02 58.78
C CYS A 605 88.51 41.55 58.36
N SER A 606 88.78 40.69 59.33
CA SER A 606 89.01 39.26 59.15
C SER A 606 87.79 38.48 58.65
N THR A 607 86.55 38.96 58.83
CA THR A 607 85.36 38.27 58.31
C THR A 607 85.16 38.41 56.82
N CYS A 608 85.77 39.43 56.21
CA CYS A 608 85.78 39.58 54.75
C CYS A 608 87.14 39.12 54.18
N HIS A 609 88.25 39.45 54.86
CA HIS A 609 89.61 39.11 54.44
C HIS A 609 90.11 37.80 55.08
N ASP A 610 89.37 36.72 54.88
CA ASP A 610 89.65 35.38 55.43
C ASP A 610 90.48 34.48 54.49
N GLY A 611 90.78 34.94 53.28
CA GLY A 611 91.47 34.16 52.23
C GLY A 611 90.54 33.36 51.32
N THR A 612 89.23 33.39 51.56
CA THR A 612 88.18 32.75 50.75
C THR A 612 87.16 33.74 50.21
N THR A 613 86.66 34.66 51.04
CA THR A 613 85.70 35.72 50.72
C THR A 613 86.40 36.91 50.06
N ALA A 614 87.56 37.30 50.57
CA ALA A 614 88.51 38.24 49.98
C ALA A 614 89.94 37.88 50.40
N THR A 615 90.93 38.49 49.75
CA THR A 615 92.35 38.23 50.03
C THR A 615 92.70 38.46 51.50
N GLY A 616 93.27 37.46 52.18
CA GLY A 616 93.68 37.52 53.58
C GLY A 616 95.10 38.06 53.81
N LYS A 617 95.68 37.81 55.00
CA LYS A 617 97.05 38.19 55.37
C LYS A 617 98.08 37.56 54.42
N ASP A 618 99.07 38.34 53.98
CA ASP A 618 100.16 37.86 53.12
C ASP A 618 101.03 36.79 53.83
N PRO A 619 101.57 35.78 53.12
CA PRO A 619 102.43 34.75 53.72
C PRO A 619 103.68 35.29 54.45
N GLY A 620 104.18 36.48 54.09
CA GLY A 620 105.30 37.16 54.75
C GLY A 620 104.90 38.04 55.94
N HIS A 621 103.62 38.09 56.31
CA HIS A 621 103.12 38.87 57.43
C HIS A 621 103.61 38.32 58.78
N LEU A 622 103.91 39.20 59.74
CA LEU A 622 104.28 38.80 61.11
C LEU A 622 103.15 37.97 61.72
N THR A 623 103.45 36.81 62.29
CA THR A 623 102.42 35.95 62.90
C THR A 623 101.72 36.70 64.03
N THR A 624 100.45 37.03 63.85
CA THR A 624 99.63 37.75 64.83
C THR A 624 98.18 37.25 64.81
N THR A 625 97.60 37.12 65.99
CA THR A 625 96.17 36.85 66.20
C THR A 625 95.35 38.13 66.35
N GLU A 626 95.99 39.29 66.35
CA GLU A 626 95.31 40.57 66.44
C GLU A 626 94.55 40.91 65.14
N GLU A 627 93.47 41.68 65.29
CA GLU A 627 92.72 42.25 64.18
C GLU A 627 93.57 43.27 63.41
N CYS A 628 93.26 43.43 62.13
CA CYS A 628 94.07 44.22 61.21
C CYS A 628 94.20 45.69 61.64
N ASP A 629 93.15 46.26 62.24
CA ASP A 629 93.09 47.65 62.71
C ASP A 629 93.94 47.93 63.96
N VAL A 630 94.39 46.89 64.67
CA VAL A 630 95.33 47.00 65.80
C VAL A 630 96.71 47.45 65.31
N CYS A 631 97.14 46.91 64.17
CA CYS A 631 98.46 47.20 63.61
C CYS A 631 98.39 48.23 62.48
N HIS A 632 97.38 48.16 61.62
CA HIS A 632 97.24 49.01 60.44
C HIS A 632 96.27 50.16 60.68
N THR A 633 96.74 51.39 60.45
CA THR A 633 95.93 52.59 60.68
C THR A 633 95.22 53.12 59.42
N SER A 634 95.17 52.33 58.33
CA SER A 634 94.59 52.74 57.05
C SER A 634 94.13 51.54 56.23
N THR A 635 92.92 51.62 55.66
CA THR A 635 92.36 50.62 54.73
C THR A 635 92.82 50.80 53.28
N SER A 636 93.42 51.97 52.96
CA SER A 636 93.97 52.29 51.64
C SER A 636 95.49 52.19 51.56
N SER A 637 96.19 52.11 52.70
CA SER A 637 97.65 51.99 52.77
C SER A 637 98.08 51.05 53.89
N TRP A 638 98.17 49.76 53.56
CA TRP A 638 98.46 48.65 54.47
C TRP A 638 99.94 48.57 54.94
N THR A 639 100.79 49.53 54.58
CA THR A 639 102.22 49.53 54.98
C THR A 639 102.51 50.30 56.28
N ARG A 640 101.54 51.04 56.83
CA ARG A 640 101.72 51.81 58.06
C ARG A 640 101.39 50.94 59.29
N VAL A 641 102.41 50.59 60.08
CA VAL A 641 102.30 49.72 61.26
C VAL A 641 102.83 50.40 62.52
N THR A 642 102.21 50.15 63.68
CA THR A 642 102.70 50.54 65.02
C THR A 642 103.11 49.30 65.82
N PHE A 643 104.29 49.29 66.45
CA PHE A 643 104.78 48.16 67.27
C PHE A 643 105.34 48.64 68.62
N ASP A 644 104.90 48.05 69.73
CA ASP A 644 105.36 48.37 71.09
C ASP A 644 106.44 47.37 71.54
N HIS A 645 107.60 47.85 71.99
CA HIS A 645 108.71 47.01 72.47
C HIS A 645 108.56 46.61 73.94
N ASN A 646 107.70 47.28 74.72
CA ASN A 646 107.49 46.99 76.14
C ASN A 646 106.64 45.73 76.36
N SER A 647 105.91 45.28 75.33
CA SER A 647 105.09 44.07 75.35
C SER A 647 105.88 42.79 75.03
N VAL A 648 107.18 42.91 74.74
CA VAL A 648 108.07 41.75 74.52
C VAL A 648 108.52 41.19 75.88
N PRO A 649 108.20 39.92 76.23
CA PRO A 649 108.63 39.31 77.49
C PRO A 649 110.17 39.29 77.62
N THR A 650 110.69 39.67 78.78
CA THR A 650 112.12 39.89 79.06
C THR A 650 113.01 38.66 78.91
N ALA A 651 114.26 38.93 78.52
CA ALA A 651 115.43 38.06 78.45
C ALA A 651 115.43 36.98 77.35
N GLY A 652 116.18 37.23 76.28
CA GLY A 652 116.70 36.17 75.40
C GLY A 652 116.09 36.01 73.99
N VAL A 653 115.24 36.92 73.53
CA VAL A 653 114.53 36.79 72.24
C VAL A 653 114.83 37.90 71.23
N CYS A 654 115.65 38.91 71.58
CA CYS A 654 115.92 40.05 70.69
C CYS A 654 116.49 39.60 69.33
N SER A 655 117.35 38.59 69.33
CA SER A 655 117.96 38.05 68.11
C SER A 655 116.98 37.32 67.18
N SER A 656 115.81 36.87 67.65
CA SER A 656 114.82 36.26 66.75
C SER A 656 114.13 37.31 65.87
N CYS A 657 113.97 38.53 66.37
CA CYS A 657 113.40 39.65 65.62
C CYS A 657 114.48 40.49 64.93
N HIS A 658 115.56 40.83 65.64
CA HIS A 658 116.70 41.62 65.13
C HIS A 658 117.77 40.74 64.48
N ASN A 659 117.37 39.95 63.47
CA ASN A 659 118.23 39.02 62.73
C ASN A 659 118.70 39.57 61.37
N GLY A 660 118.34 40.80 61.02
CA GLY A 660 118.62 41.40 59.70
C GLY A 660 117.60 41.06 58.61
N ILE A 661 116.60 40.21 58.90
CA ILE A 661 115.49 39.86 57.99
C ILE A 661 114.18 40.49 58.49
N GLN A 662 113.78 40.20 59.74
CA GLN A 662 112.52 40.73 60.30
C GLN A 662 112.68 42.15 60.87
N ALA A 663 113.83 42.45 61.46
CA ALA A 663 114.24 43.78 61.90
C ALA A 663 115.78 43.90 61.84
N THR A 664 116.29 45.14 61.90
CA THR A 664 117.73 45.44 61.83
C THR A 664 118.53 44.67 62.89
N GLY A 665 119.56 43.92 62.47
CA GLY A 665 120.41 43.11 63.35
C GLY A 665 121.75 43.75 63.73
N LYS A 666 122.72 42.92 64.18
CA LYS A 666 124.08 43.35 64.54
C LYS A 666 124.79 44.01 63.35
N HIS A 667 125.45 45.14 63.59
CA HIS A 667 126.22 45.84 62.56
C HIS A 667 127.55 45.14 62.26
N ALA A 668 128.13 45.36 61.08
CA ALA A 668 129.32 44.64 60.61
C ALA A 668 130.59 44.82 61.46
N THR A 669 130.65 45.84 62.32
CA THR A 669 131.79 46.15 63.21
C THR A 669 131.52 45.73 64.66
N HIS A 670 130.47 44.94 64.90
CA HIS A 670 130.14 44.44 66.23
C HIS A 670 131.13 43.36 66.65
N VAL A 671 131.49 43.32 67.94
CA VAL A 671 132.33 42.24 68.50
C VAL A 671 131.68 40.87 68.23
N ASP A 672 132.47 39.88 67.82
CA ASP A 672 131.96 38.53 67.60
C ASP A 672 131.47 37.94 68.92
N THR A 673 130.15 37.85 69.05
CA THR A 673 129.48 37.30 70.24
C THR A 673 128.21 36.59 69.85
N ASN A 674 127.96 35.46 70.48
CA ASN A 674 126.69 34.72 70.40
C ASN A 674 125.76 35.02 71.58
N SER A 675 126.14 35.95 72.46
CA SER A 675 125.28 36.44 73.53
C SER A 675 124.08 37.21 72.98
N GLN A 676 122.98 37.15 73.72
CA GLN A 676 121.77 37.92 73.42
C GLN A 676 122.04 39.42 73.59
N CYS A 677 121.35 40.23 72.80
CA CYS A 677 121.63 41.66 72.68
C CYS A 677 121.51 42.40 74.01
N ASP A 678 120.53 42.01 74.83
CA ASP A 678 120.23 42.56 76.14
C ASP A 678 121.28 42.22 77.23
N VAL A 679 122.22 41.31 76.93
CA VAL A 679 123.38 41.04 77.81
C VAL A 679 124.34 42.23 77.83
N CYS A 680 124.48 42.92 76.70
CA CYS A 680 125.40 44.05 76.57
C CYS A 680 124.66 45.39 76.45
N HIS A 681 123.46 45.39 75.85
CA HIS A 681 122.72 46.59 75.45
C HIS A 681 121.43 46.81 76.25
N THR A 682 121.00 48.07 76.36
CA THR A 682 119.65 48.43 76.83
C THR A 682 118.59 48.20 75.73
N THR A 683 117.40 47.68 76.09
CA THR A 683 116.37 47.23 75.12
C THR A 683 115.73 48.34 74.28
N ASN A 684 115.72 49.58 74.78
CA ASN A 684 115.03 50.70 74.14
C ASN A 684 116.00 51.72 73.51
N SER A 685 117.31 51.59 73.73
CA SER A 685 118.30 52.59 73.29
C SER A 685 119.67 52.02 72.90
N TRP A 686 119.87 50.71 73.01
CA TRP A 686 121.03 49.96 72.50
C TRP A 686 122.41 50.42 73.02
N THR A 687 122.52 50.87 74.27
CA THR A 687 123.79 51.35 74.89
C THR A 687 124.58 50.26 75.63
N VAL A 688 125.92 50.16 75.44
CA VAL A 688 126.81 49.13 76.06
C VAL A 688 127.13 49.47 77.53
N THR A 689 127.05 48.49 78.44
CA THR A 689 127.19 48.75 79.90
C THR A 689 128.40 48.12 80.62
N THR A 690 128.98 46.97 80.20
CA THR A 690 130.17 46.33 80.83
C THR A 690 130.92 45.35 79.89
N PHE A 691 132.25 45.21 80.00
CA PHE A 691 133.09 44.21 79.27
C PHE A 691 134.16 43.59 80.20
N ASP A 692 134.28 42.26 80.23
CA ASP A 692 135.23 41.48 81.05
C ASP A 692 136.34 40.88 80.17
N HIS A 693 137.61 41.07 80.57
CA HIS A 693 138.79 40.56 79.84
C HIS A 693 139.19 39.14 80.27
N SER A 694 138.50 38.54 81.25
CA SER A 694 138.79 37.17 81.70
C SER A 694 138.48 36.15 80.59
N GLY A 695 139.50 35.41 80.15
CA GLY A 695 139.37 34.36 79.12
C GLY A 695 139.80 34.72 77.70
N ILE A 696 140.27 35.95 77.46
CA ILE A 696 140.91 36.32 76.19
C ILE A 696 142.30 35.66 76.12
N THR A 697 142.56 34.91 75.04
CA THR A 697 143.85 34.20 74.82
C THR A 697 144.65 34.76 73.65
N ASP A 698 144.05 35.66 72.87
CA ASP A 698 144.71 36.32 71.75
C ASP A 698 145.66 37.44 72.22
N PRO A 699 146.72 37.76 71.45
CA PRO A 699 147.65 38.84 71.81
C PRO A 699 146.90 40.17 71.93
N CYS A 700 147.15 40.95 72.98
CA CYS A 700 146.38 42.18 73.27
C CYS A 700 146.34 43.16 72.07
N GLU A 701 147.36 43.15 71.22
CA GLU A 701 147.51 43.98 70.02
C GLU A 701 146.44 43.71 68.96
N SER A 702 145.83 42.52 68.92
CA SER A 702 144.76 42.21 67.98
C SER A 702 143.45 42.93 68.32
N CYS A 703 143.30 43.39 69.56
CA CYS A 703 142.13 44.15 70.01
C CYS A 703 142.47 45.61 70.32
N HIS A 704 143.66 45.88 70.86
CA HIS A 704 144.16 47.23 71.16
C HIS A 704 145.01 47.80 70.01
N ASP A 705 144.42 47.85 68.82
CA ASP A 705 145.04 48.33 67.58
C ASP A 705 144.75 49.82 67.29
N GLY A 706 143.90 50.46 68.10
CA GLY A 706 143.43 51.83 67.90
C GLY A 706 142.11 51.96 67.12
N ASN A 707 141.59 50.86 66.56
CA ASN A 707 140.29 50.79 65.87
C ASN A 707 139.25 49.97 66.64
N THR A 708 139.62 48.77 67.10
CA THR A 708 138.74 47.86 67.85
C THR A 708 138.66 48.26 69.33
N ALA A 709 139.80 48.64 69.91
CA ALA A 709 139.93 49.24 71.24
C ALA A 709 141.17 50.16 71.27
N THR A 710 141.31 50.96 72.33
CA THR A 710 142.41 51.94 72.47
C THR A 710 143.79 51.29 72.40
N GLY A 711 144.64 51.68 71.44
CA GLY A 711 145.97 51.10 71.22
C GLY A 711 147.14 51.80 71.94
N LYS A 712 148.39 51.43 71.58
CA LYS A 712 149.63 51.99 72.15
C LYS A 712 149.66 53.53 71.99
N HIS A 713 149.91 54.24 73.08
CA HIS A 713 150.04 55.71 73.06
C HIS A 713 151.28 56.14 72.25
N ALA A 714 151.22 57.29 71.57
CA ALA A 714 152.29 57.76 70.67
C ALA A 714 153.67 57.94 71.36
N ALA A 715 153.70 58.14 72.68
CA ALA A 715 154.91 58.26 73.48
C ALA A 715 155.43 56.93 74.05
N HIS A 716 154.89 55.80 73.61
CA HIS A 716 155.31 54.48 74.06
C HIS A 716 156.73 54.16 73.60
N ILE A 717 157.52 53.53 74.46
CA ILE A 717 158.88 53.09 74.13
C ILE A 717 158.81 52.13 72.94
N PRO A 718 159.58 52.34 71.85
CA PRO A 718 159.57 51.44 70.70
C PRO A 718 159.93 50.01 71.14
N THR A 719 158.96 49.09 71.05
CA THR A 719 159.14 47.68 71.40
C THR A 719 158.29 46.81 70.51
N ASN A 720 158.87 45.68 70.10
CA ASN A 720 158.21 44.62 69.34
C ASN A 720 157.84 43.45 70.26
N SER A 721 158.01 43.60 71.57
CA SER A 721 157.59 42.60 72.55
C SER A 721 156.08 42.69 72.78
N ALA A 722 155.46 41.55 73.05
CA ALA A 722 154.04 41.47 73.39
C ALA A 722 153.72 42.36 74.62
N CYS A 723 152.55 43.00 74.61
CA CYS A 723 152.18 44.00 75.62
C CYS A 723 152.26 43.48 77.06
N ASP A 724 151.94 42.21 77.29
CA ASP A 724 151.95 41.52 78.60
C ASP A 724 153.37 41.27 79.15
N VAL A 725 154.40 41.35 78.30
CA VAL A 725 155.81 41.34 78.74
C VAL A 725 156.11 42.57 79.60
N CYS A 726 155.49 43.70 79.27
CA CYS A 726 155.71 44.95 79.99
C CYS A 726 154.54 45.28 80.92
N HIS A 727 153.29 44.96 80.58
CA HIS A 727 152.09 45.39 81.28
C HIS A 727 151.31 44.24 81.93
N THR A 728 150.62 44.53 83.04
CA THR A 728 149.63 43.61 83.63
C THR A 728 148.25 43.74 82.94
N THR A 729 147.52 42.63 82.77
CA THR A 729 146.28 42.57 81.97
C THR A 729 145.08 43.30 82.57
N ASN A 730 145.06 43.54 83.88
CA ASN A 730 143.89 44.11 84.56
C ASN A 730 144.02 45.61 84.83
N ASP A 731 145.25 46.12 84.98
CA ASP A 731 145.51 47.51 85.39
C ASP A 731 146.59 48.24 84.54
N TRP A 732 147.17 47.57 83.53
CA TRP A 732 148.12 48.11 82.54
C TRP A 732 149.38 48.82 83.11
N THR A 733 150.00 48.27 84.17
CA THR A 733 151.21 48.83 84.85
C THR A 733 152.51 48.09 84.51
N MET A 734 153.68 48.80 84.46
CA MET A 734 154.95 48.27 83.92
C MET A 734 155.74 47.37 84.90
N ALA A 735 156.20 46.18 84.47
CA ALA A 735 156.77 45.14 85.35
C ALA A 735 158.32 45.03 85.45
N GLY A 736 159.13 45.84 84.76
CA GLY A 736 160.61 45.95 84.96
C GLY A 736 161.46 45.93 83.67
N PHE A 737 162.52 46.77 83.59
CA PHE A 737 163.34 47.01 82.38
C PHE A 737 164.85 46.72 82.59
N SER A 738 165.53 46.08 81.62
CA SER A 738 166.96 45.73 81.67
C SER A 738 167.75 46.36 80.51
N HIS A 739 168.92 46.95 80.79
CA HIS A 739 169.75 47.66 79.80
C HIS A 739 170.61 46.75 78.90
N ALA A 740 170.67 45.44 79.17
CA ALA A 740 171.61 44.52 78.50
C ALA A 740 171.34 44.25 77.01
N ALA A 741 170.21 44.72 76.47
CA ALA A 741 169.78 44.45 75.08
C ALA A 741 169.63 45.73 74.22
N VAL A 742 170.05 46.89 74.72
CA VAL A 742 169.96 48.16 73.98
C VAL A 742 171.20 48.31 73.08
N VAL A 743 170.98 48.26 71.76
CA VAL A 743 172.02 48.37 70.72
C VAL A 743 172.20 49.81 70.19
N ASP A 744 171.32 50.72 70.59
CA ASP A 744 171.34 52.12 70.14
C ASP A 744 172.14 53.04 71.09
N PRO A 745 172.71 54.15 70.60
CA PRO A 745 173.49 55.08 71.42
C PRO A 745 172.70 55.59 72.62
N CYS A 746 173.33 55.64 73.79
CA CYS A 746 172.72 56.01 75.08
C CYS A 746 171.96 57.36 75.04
N GLU A 747 172.36 58.27 74.15
CA GLU A 747 171.76 59.60 73.92
C GLU A 747 170.32 59.55 73.40
N VAL A 748 169.92 58.43 72.77
CA VAL A 748 168.54 58.20 72.28
C VAL A 748 167.58 57.94 73.45
N CYS A 749 168.08 57.40 74.57
CA CYS A 749 167.28 57.05 75.75
C CYS A 749 167.58 57.92 76.99
N HIS A 750 168.69 58.67 77.00
CA HIS A 750 169.09 59.55 78.11
C HIS A 750 169.54 60.93 77.60
N ASN A 751 168.82 61.98 78.01
CA ASN A 751 169.15 63.38 77.71
C ASN A 751 169.40 64.14 79.03
N GLY A 752 170.64 64.58 79.25
CA GLY A 752 171.05 65.62 80.23
C GLY A 752 170.24 65.76 81.54
N ASP A 753 170.78 65.20 82.62
CA ASP A 753 170.61 65.57 84.04
C ASP A 753 169.23 65.58 84.72
N ILE A 754 168.12 65.19 84.09
CA ILE A 754 166.88 64.87 84.82
C ILE A 754 166.26 63.55 84.35
N ALA A 755 166.66 62.45 85.01
CA ALA A 755 165.88 61.21 85.04
C ALA A 755 165.23 61.08 86.43
N THR A 756 163.90 61.15 86.49
CA THR A 756 163.12 60.83 87.69
C THR A 756 163.13 59.32 87.93
N GLY A 757 163.86 58.87 88.96
CA GLY A 757 163.91 57.47 89.41
C GLY A 757 165.29 56.93 89.86
N LYS A 758 166.23 57.77 90.33
CA LYS A 758 167.60 57.33 90.69
C LYS A 758 167.65 56.40 91.93
N SER A 759 168.49 55.36 91.83
CA SER A 759 169.07 54.64 92.98
C SER A 759 170.38 55.32 93.44
N PRO A 760 170.73 55.35 94.75
CA PRO A 760 171.72 56.26 95.35
C PRO A 760 173.21 55.93 95.14
N SER A 761 173.59 55.07 94.19
CA SER A 761 174.94 54.47 94.19
C SER A 761 175.55 54.20 92.82
N HIS A 762 175.60 55.18 91.91
CA HIS A 762 176.62 55.09 90.86
C HIS A 762 177.20 56.44 90.43
N VAL A 763 178.52 56.43 90.30
CA VAL A 763 179.47 57.54 90.45
C VAL A 763 179.68 58.30 89.14
N LEU A 764 179.83 59.63 89.24
CA LEU A 764 180.29 60.54 88.20
C LEU A 764 181.71 60.18 87.74
N THR A 765 181.90 59.84 86.46
CA THR A 765 183.23 59.80 85.85
C THR A 765 183.25 60.67 84.60
N ASN A 766 183.90 61.84 84.71
CA ASN A 766 184.35 62.68 83.60
C ASN A 766 185.52 62.00 82.85
N ALA A 767 185.24 60.88 82.19
CA ALA A 767 186.10 60.34 81.15
C ALA A 767 185.26 60.14 79.88
N PRO A 768 185.77 60.50 78.68
CA PRO A 768 185.12 60.11 77.44
C PRO A 768 185.20 58.58 77.30
N CYS A 769 184.07 57.92 77.13
CA CYS A 769 184.01 56.48 76.87
C CYS A 769 183.90 56.24 75.36
N ASP A 770 184.81 55.40 74.85
CA ASP A 770 184.73 54.69 73.56
C ASP A 770 183.45 53.84 73.44
#